data_AF-A0A6N4ACQ1-F1
#
_entry.id   AF-A0A6N4ACQ1-F1
#
_cell.length_a   1.000
_cell.length_b   1.000
_cell.length_c   1.000
_cell.angle_alpha   90.00
_cell.angle_beta   90.00
_cell.angle_gamma   90.00
#
_symmetry.space_group_name_H-M   'P 1'
#
loop_
_entity.id
_entity.type
_entity.pdbx_description
1 polymer ?
#
loop_
_entity_poly.entity_id
_entity_poly.type
_entity_poly.pdbx_seq_one_letter_code
_entity_poly.pdbx_strand_id
1 'polypeptide(L)'
;MNQDYIVPNNWSIIEEGFDAERIKSSESLFSIGNGAMGQRANFEESYSGETFQGSYIAGIYYPDKTKVGWWKNGYPEYFAKVLNAPNWIGIDIEINGENLDLNTCTEVRNFERELNMKEGWYHRSFEATLKNGTQIKVDVRRFLSLNSDELGVINYEITPLNKDAKIVYKPYIDAGVKNEDANWEEKFWEPLETKHSGNEAFVVARTFKTHFNVATYMSNSIFLNGQNLNTTPVNVEASAEKILFAYETEAAKGEKSSIQKFGGYTVSLNHENSQLITAAQNAIAKANVKGYETLLQEQIEAWAKIWEMSDITIDGDVKAQQGIRFNIFQLNQTYSGKDSRLNIGPKGFTGEKYGGSTYWDTEAYCIPFYMATKDQQVARNLLTYRYNQLDKAIENAEKLGFTNGAALFPMVTMNGEECHNEWEITFEEIHRNGAIAFAIYNYHRFTGDYTYIPEKGLEVLIAIARFWHQRATLSTVKDQFVILGVTGPNEYENNVNNNFYTNYLAKWCIDYAVEQIEKVQKEYAADYSRIVSKTKLEAGEIINWKKVADKMYLPYSEEHDVYLQQDGFLDKELVKVHDLDKSQRPINQKWSWDRILRSPYIKQADVLQGFYFFEDHFSKEQLERHFDFYEPFTVHESSLSPCVHSIQAATLGRMEQAYTFYLRTSRLDLDDYNKEVEEGCHITSMAGTWMSIVEGFGGLRVKNDTLHFEPKIPEQWQGYSFKINFRNQILQVFVNASETKFTLEGTQELTVYVNGKAVLVEPNTLVTV
;
A
#
# COMPACT_ATOMS: atom_id res chain seq x y z
N MET A 1 -16.03 -19.92 4.67
CA MET A 1 -14.83 -20.46 5.33
C MET A 1 -13.66 -19.73 4.73
N ASN A 2 -12.73 -19.28 5.58
CA ASN A 2 -11.47 -18.64 5.17
C ASN A 2 -10.57 -19.67 4.48
N GLN A 3 -9.67 -19.23 3.61
CA GLN A 3 -8.73 -20.14 2.94
C GLN A 3 -7.50 -20.33 3.86
N ASP A 4 -7.33 -21.51 4.46
CA ASP A 4 -6.16 -21.82 5.34
C ASP A 4 -5.24 -22.83 4.63
N TYR A 5 -4.58 -22.37 3.56
CA TYR A 5 -3.67 -23.21 2.75
C TYR A 5 -2.21 -22.74 2.76
N ILE A 6 -1.93 -21.58 3.34
CA ILE A 6 -0.56 -21.09 3.55
C ILE A 6 0.03 -21.78 4.77
N VAL A 7 1.16 -22.47 4.58
CA VAL A 7 1.87 -23.15 5.67
C VAL A 7 2.49 -22.09 6.60
N PRO A 8 2.25 -22.15 7.93
CA PRO A 8 2.85 -21.23 8.88
C PRO A 8 4.38 -21.33 8.89
N ASN A 9 5.06 -20.23 8.59
CA ASN A 9 6.52 -20.13 8.62
C ASN A 9 6.94 -18.70 9.01
N ASN A 10 8.03 -18.58 9.77
CA ASN A 10 8.50 -17.30 10.29
C ASN A 10 8.96 -16.30 9.23
N TRP A 11 9.43 -16.77 8.07
CA TRP A 11 10.08 -15.92 7.06
C TRP A 11 9.59 -16.17 5.64
N SER A 12 8.73 -17.15 5.43
CA SER A 12 8.23 -17.50 4.11
C SER A 12 6.71 -17.60 4.08
N ILE A 13 6.13 -17.24 2.93
CA ILE A 13 4.80 -17.70 2.54
C ILE A 13 5.01 -18.95 1.70
N ILE A 14 4.39 -20.07 2.10
CA ILE A 14 4.58 -21.37 1.46
C ILE A 14 3.22 -21.94 1.09
N GLU A 15 3.05 -22.30 -0.18
CA GLU A 15 1.91 -23.04 -0.72
C GLU A 15 2.42 -24.41 -1.19
N GLU A 16 1.81 -25.49 -0.67
CA GLU A 16 2.10 -26.86 -1.07
C GLU A 16 0.91 -27.46 -1.85
N GLY A 17 1.23 -28.20 -2.91
CA GLY A 17 0.25 -28.78 -3.81
C GLY A 17 -0.27 -27.79 -4.87
N PHE A 18 -0.61 -28.33 -6.04
CA PHE A 18 -1.14 -27.54 -7.15
C PHE A 18 -2.67 -27.60 -7.13
N ASP A 19 -3.31 -26.43 -6.99
CA ASP A 19 -4.75 -26.26 -7.07
C ASP A 19 -5.08 -25.13 -8.05
N ALA A 20 -5.69 -25.47 -9.18
CA ALA A 20 -6.00 -24.53 -10.25
C ALA A 20 -6.98 -23.43 -9.82
N GLU A 21 -7.84 -23.69 -8.82
CA GLU A 21 -8.82 -22.72 -8.31
C GLU A 21 -8.14 -21.60 -7.48
N ARG A 22 -6.92 -21.82 -7.01
CA ARG A 22 -6.19 -20.86 -6.15
C ARG A 22 -5.25 -19.94 -6.90
N ILE A 23 -5.08 -20.12 -8.21
CA ILE A 23 -4.02 -19.46 -8.96
C ILE A 23 -4.08 -17.94 -8.86
N LYS A 24 -5.25 -17.31 -9.05
CA LYS A 24 -5.38 -15.84 -8.96
C LYS A 24 -5.08 -15.31 -7.55
N SER A 25 -5.47 -16.04 -6.51
CA SER A 25 -5.16 -15.69 -5.11
C SER A 25 -3.66 -15.81 -4.84
N SER A 26 -3.05 -16.93 -5.23
CA SER A 26 -1.61 -17.17 -5.04
C SER A 26 -0.75 -16.23 -5.90
N GLU A 27 -1.24 -15.78 -7.06
CA GLU A 27 -0.62 -14.70 -7.83
C GLU A 27 -0.54 -13.39 -7.05
N SER A 28 -1.60 -13.02 -6.31
CA SER A 28 -1.60 -11.84 -5.45
C SER A 28 -0.65 -12.02 -4.27
N LEU A 29 -0.78 -13.11 -3.52
CA LEU A 29 -0.03 -13.33 -2.26
C LEU A 29 1.48 -13.39 -2.49
N PHE A 30 1.91 -13.99 -3.60
CA PHE A 30 3.32 -14.17 -3.92
C PHE A 30 3.88 -13.04 -4.82
N SER A 31 3.13 -11.93 -4.96
CA SER A 31 3.57 -10.76 -5.74
C SER A 31 4.89 -10.20 -5.23
N ILE A 32 5.72 -9.74 -6.15
CA ILE A 32 7.01 -9.11 -5.86
C ILE A 32 7.09 -7.68 -6.40
N GLY A 33 7.88 -6.82 -5.75
CA GLY A 33 8.02 -5.40 -6.05
C GLY A 33 9.35 -4.82 -5.56
N ASN A 34 9.82 -3.73 -6.17
CA ASN A 34 11.03 -3.00 -5.75
C ASN A 34 10.80 -1.48 -5.57
N GLY A 35 9.54 -1.04 -5.51
CA GLY A 35 9.13 0.36 -5.45
C GLY A 35 9.11 1.09 -6.79
N ALA A 36 9.74 0.55 -7.84
CA ALA A 36 9.73 1.12 -9.19
C ALA A 36 8.86 0.31 -10.17
N MET A 37 8.80 -1.00 -9.95
CA MET A 37 7.89 -1.91 -10.64
C MET A 37 7.46 -3.05 -9.70
N GLY A 38 6.40 -3.75 -10.09
CA GLY A 38 6.00 -4.99 -9.46
C GLY A 38 5.37 -5.98 -10.42
N GLN A 39 5.25 -7.21 -9.94
CA GLN A 39 4.90 -8.38 -10.73
C GLN A 39 4.07 -9.33 -9.85
N ARG A 40 2.83 -9.60 -10.27
CA ARG A 40 2.03 -10.70 -9.72
C ARG A 40 2.76 -12.02 -9.92
N ALA A 41 2.50 -13.01 -9.08
CA ALA A 41 3.17 -14.31 -9.13
C ALA A 41 2.69 -15.21 -10.29
N ASN A 42 2.42 -14.62 -11.45
CA ASN A 42 2.12 -15.33 -12.68
C ASN A 42 3.29 -16.25 -13.04
N PHE A 43 2.97 -17.39 -13.64
CA PHE A 43 3.95 -18.33 -14.15
C PHE A 43 4.67 -17.73 -15.36
N GLU A 44 5.96 -18.02 -15.47
CA GLU A 44 6.78 -17.62 -16.60
C GLU A 44 6.37 -18.38 -17.87
N GLU A 45 6.08 -19.66 -17.74
CA GLU A 45 5.57 -20.51 -18.81
C GLU A 45 4.08 -20.34 -19.09
N SER A 46 3.65 -20.84 -20.24
CA SER A 46 2.26 -20.94 -20.62
C SER A 46 1.39 -21.58 -19.53
N TYR A 47 0.28 -20.93 -19.19
CA TYR A 47 -0.75 -21.48 -18.33
C TYR A 47 -2.12 -21.23 -18.98
N SER A 48 -2.83 -22.30 -19.33
CA SER A 48 -4.13 -22.19 -20.03
C SER A 48 -5.34 -22.12 -19.09
N GLY A 49 -5.13 -22.24 -17.78
CA GLY A 49 -6.18 -22.08 -16.78
C GLY A 49 -6.50 -20.62 -16.49
N GLU A 50 -7.38 -20.37 -15.52
CA GLU A 50 -7.68 -19.00 -15.12
C GLU A 50 -6.49 -18.37 -14.37
N THR A 51 -6.04 -17.22 -14.86
CA THR A 51 -4.91 -16.44 -14.34
C THR A 51 -5.22 -14.96 -14.51
N PHE A 52 -4.65 -14.12 -13.65
CA PHE A 52 -4.72 -12.67 -13.78
C PHE A 52 -3.29 -12.13 -14.00
N GLN A 53 -2.92 -11.97 -15.27
CA GLN A 53 -1.62 -11.42 -15.65
C GLN A 53 -1.49 -9.96 -15.23
N GLY A 54 -0.51 -9.63 -14.37
CA GLY A 54 -0.27 -8.26 -13.94
C GLY A 54 1.19 -7.94 -13.70
N SER A 55 1.71 -7.00 -14.49
CA SER A 55 2.96 -6.30 -14.26
C SER A 55 2.65 -4.81 -14.11
N TYR A 56 3.31 -4.10 -13.21
CA TYR A 56 2.99 -2.69 -12.94
C TYR A 56 4.25 -1.86 -12.86
N ILE A 57 4.18 -0.61 -13.34
CA ILE A 57 5.28 0.34 -13.31
C ILE A 57 4.82 1.56 -12.52
N ALA A 58 5.61 1.94 -11.51
CA ALA A 58 5.28 3.04 -10.64
C ALA A 58 5.19 4.37 -11.41
N GLY A 59 4.10 5.11 -11.20
CA GLY A 59 3.87 6.41 -11.83
C GLY A 59 3.41 6.37 -13.28
N ILE A 60 3.31 5.19 -13.91
CA ILE A 60 2.79 5.05 -15.27
C ILE A 60 1.30 4.72 -15.20
N TYR A 61 0.47 5.68 -15.60
CA TYR A 61 -0.97 5.57 -15.49
C TYR A 61 -1.69 5.97 -16.78
N TYR A 62 -2.97 5.62 -16.85
CA TYR A 62 -3.86 5.97 -17.95
C TYR A 62 -5.15 6.64 -17.44
N PRO A 63 -5.58 7.75 -18.07
CA PRO A 63 -6.86 8.39 -17.78
C PRO A 63 -7.97 7.65 -18.53
N ASP A 64 -8.55 6.64 -17.89
CA ASP A 64 -9.69 5.91 -18.45
C ASP A 64 -10.95 6.76 -18.36
N LYS A 65 -11.72 6.87 -19.44
CA LYS A 65 -12.84 7.82 -19.51
C LYS A 65 -13.88 7.45 -18.45
N THR A 66 -14.32 8.45 -17.67
CA THR A 66 -15.31 8.24 -16.61
C THR A 66 -16.57 7.57 -17.16
N LYS A 67 -16.98 6.50 -16.47
CA LYS A 67 -18.19 5.74 -16.76
C LYS A 67 -19.12 5.86 -15.57
N VAL A 68 -20.26 6.50 -15.76
CA VAL A 68 -21.29 6.69 -14.73
C VAL A 68 -22.67 6.48 -15.33
N GLY A 69 -23.63 6.05 -14.52
CA GLY A 69 -25.03 5.98 -14.95
C GLY A 69 -25.62 7.36 -15.24
N TRP A 70 -25.31 8.35 -14.39
CA TRP A 70 -25.80 9.72 -14.49
C TRP A 70 -24.72 10.72 -14.12
N TRP A 71 -24.41 11.64 -15.03
CA TRP A 71 -23.40 12.67 -14.79
C TRP A 71 -23.86 13.69 -13.74
N LYS A 72 -22.94 14.11 -12.87
CA LYS A 72 -23.09 15.22 -11.93
C LYS A 72 -22.05 16.29 -12.23
N ASN A 73 -22.46 17.55 -12.18
CA ASN A 73 -21.51 18.66 -12.33
C ASN A 73 -20.43 18.56 -11.24
N GLY A 74 -19.17 18.65 -11.65
CA GLY A 74 -18.02 18.44 -10.76
C GLY A 74 -17.38 17.06 -10.90
N TYR A 75 -18.02 16.08 -11.54
CA TYR A 75 -17.38 14.77 -11.75
C TYR A 75 -16.11 14.89 -12.60
N PRO A 76 -15.09 14.06 -12.31
CA PRO A 76 -13.89 14.02 -13.11
C PRO A 76 -14.16 13.40 -14.47
N GLU A 77 -13.42 13.84 -15.48
CA GLU A 77 -13.57 13.35 -16.86
C GLU A 77 -12.95 11.96 -17.07
N TYR A 78 -12.08 11.53 -16.17
CA TYR A 78 -11.43 10.22 -16.18
C TYR A 78 -11.24 9.65 -14.77
N PHE A 79 -11.07 8.33 -14.71
CA PHE A 79 -10.53 7.61 -13.57
C PHE A 79 -9.11 7.16 -13.92
N ALA A 80 -8.10 7.65 -13.20
CA ALA A 80 -6.71 7.26 -13.44
C ALA A 80 -6.41 5.85 -12.90
N LYS A 81 -5.72 5.04 -13.70
CA LYS A 81 -5.35 3.67 -13.35
C LYS A 81 -3.90 3.38 -13.69
N VAL A 82 -3.15 2.75 -12.78
CA VAL A 82 -1.90 2.08 -13.12
C VAL A 82 -2.23 0.93 -14.07
N LEU A 83 -1.49 0.85 -15.16
CA LEU A 83 -1.75 -0.09 -16.22
C LEU A 83 -1.07 -1.43 -15.97
N ASN A 84 -1.66 -2.49 -16.53
CA ASN A 84 -0.90 -3.69 -16.79
C ASN A 84 0.19 -3.33 -17.82
N ALA A 85 1.44 -3.41 -17.40
CA ALA A 85 2.60 -3.09 -18.20
C ALA A 85 2.91 -4.23 -19.20
N PRO A 86 3.64 -3.94 -20.28
CA PRO A 86 4.09 -4.98 -21.21
C PRO A 86 4.79 -6.14 -20.46
N ASN A 87 4.45 -7.38 -20.79
CA ASN A 87 4.97 -8.55 -20.10
C ASN A 87 6.47 -8.72 -20.36
N TRP A 88 7.26 -8.80 -19.28
CA TRP A 88 8.70 -9.06 -19.35
C TRP A 88 9.09 -10.46 -18.86
N ILE A 89 8.21 -11.18 -18.14
CA ILE A 89 8.55 -12.46 -17.49
C ILE A 89 8.41 -13.67 -18.41
N GLY A 90 7.67 -13.56 -19.51
CA GLY A 90 7.26 -14.70 -20.34
C GLY A 90 8.41 -15.57 -20.85
N ILE A 91 8.31 -16.87 -20.63
CA ILE A 91 9.21 -17.93 -21.10
C ILE A 91 8.35 -19.14 -21.47
N ASP A 92 7.87 -19.20 -22.71
CA ASP A 92 7.21 -20.41 -23.18
C ASP A 92 8.24 -21.55 -23.26
N ILE A 93 7.84 -22.78 -22.94
CA ILE A 93 8.76 -23.91 -22.86
C ILE A 93 8.15 -25.09 -23.61
N GLU A 94 8.90 -25.64 -24.56
CA GLU A 94 8.53 -26.86 -25.28
C GLU A 94 9.53 -27.97 -24.95
N ILE A 95 9.02 -29.17 -24.64
CA ILE A 95 9.81 -30.32 -24.21
C ILE A 95 9.40 -31.51 -25.07
N ASN A 96 10.32 -31.97 -25.91
CA ASN A 96 10.07 -33.04 -26.88
C ASN A 96 8.84 -32.77 -27.76
N GLY A 97 8.66 -31.53 -28.22
CA GLY A 97 7.55 -31.13 -29.10
C GLY A 97 6.23 -30.81 -28.41
N GLU A 98 6.18 -30.79 -27.06
CA GLU A 98 4.98 -30.42 -26.30
C GLU A 98 5.22 -29.23 -25.38
N ASN A 99 4.28 -28.29 -25.34
CA ASN A 99 4.35 -27.14 -24.44
C ASN A 99 4.14 -27.55 -22.98
N LEU A 100 4.99 -27.03 -22.08
CA LEU A 100 4.78 -27.11 -20.65
C LEU A 100 3.63 -26.18 -20.25
N ASP A 101 2.56 -26.77 -19.73
CA ASP A 101 1.39 -26.06 -19.19
C ASP A 101 0.82 -26.89 -18.04
N LEU A 102 0.94 -26.39 -16.81
CA LEU A 102 0.50 -27.10 -15.60
C LEU A 102 -0.99 -27.42 -15.60
N ASN A 103 -1.82 -26.62 -16.28
CA ASN A 103 -3.26 -26.86 -16.38
C ASN A 103 -3.57 -28.12 -17.21
N THR A 104 -2.68 -28.53 -18.10
CA THR A 104 -2.92 -29.64 -19.04
C THR A 104 -1.97 -30.81 -18.88
N CYS A 105 -0.96 -30.69 -18.01
CA CYS A 105 -0.12 -31.80 -17.59
C CYS A 105 -0.99 -32.95 -17.07
N THR A 106 -0.59 -34.19 -17.39
CA THR A 106 -1.32 -35.38 -16.93
C THR A 106 -1.18 -35.60 -15.43
N GLU A 107 -0.12 -35.04 -14.84
CA GLU A 107 0.15 -35.11 -13.41
C GLU A 107 1.10 -33.98 -13.00
N VAL A 108 0.85 -33.38 -11.83
CA VAL A 108 1.73 -32.44 -11.14
C VAL A 108 1.95 -32.95 -9.71
N ARG A 109 3.20 -33.11 -9.28
CA ARG A 109 3.59 -33.59 -7.95
C ARG A 109 4.61 -32.65 -7.34
N ASN A 110 4.78 -32.74 -6.01
CA ASN A 110 5.79 -31.98 -5.26
C ASN A 110 5.76 -30.49 -5.60
N PHE A 111 4.57 -29.94 -5.89
CA PHE A 111 4.41 -28.53 -6.17
C PHE A 111 4.60 -27.76 -4.87
N GLU A 112 5.52 -26.81 -4.90
CA GLU A 112 5.77 -25.87 -3.82
C GLU A 112 5.97 -24.49 -4.44
N ARG A 113 5.34 -23.48 -3.84
CA ARG A 113 5.58 -22.07 -4.11
C ARG A 113 6.03 -21.41 -2.81
N GLU A 114 7.15 -20.70 -2.85
CA GLU A 114 7.71 -20.00 -1.71
C GLU A 114 7.96 -18.53 -2.05
N LEU A 115 7.47 -17.63 -1.20
CA LEU A 115 7.92 -16.24 -1.15
C LEU A 115 8.79 -16.10 0.09
N ASN A 116 10.12 -16.07 -0.10
CA ASN A 116 11.05 -15.85 1.00
C ASN A 116 11.14 -14.36 1.28
N MET A 117 10.52 -13.92 2.38
CA MET A 117 10.43 -12.51 2.75
C MET A 117 11.76 -11.99 3.31
N LYS A 118 12.55 -12.87 3.93
CA LYS A 118 13.84 -12.52 4.54
C LYS A 118 14.86 -12.11 3.49
N GLU A 119 14.89 -12.85 2.40
CA GLU A 119 15.88 -12.72 1.32
C GLU A 119 15.28 -12.05 0.07
N GLY A 120 13.96 -11.93 0.00
CA GLY A 120 13.23 -11.16 -1.01
C GLY A 120 13.27 -11.75 -2.40
N TRP A 121 12.99 -13.04 -2.49
CA TRP A 121 12.82 -13.75 -3.75
C TRP A 121 11.59 -14.65 -3.73
N TYR A 122 11.06 -14.87 -4.93
CA TYR A 122 10.03 -15.85 -5.23
C TYR A 122 10.69 -17.13 -5.76
N HIS A 123 10.19 -18.29 -5.32
CA HIS A 123 10.59 -19.59 -5.80
C HIS A 123 9.37 -20.47 -6.07
N ARG A 124 9.46 -21.30 -7.11
CA ARG A 124 8.47 -22.33 -7.42
C ARG A 124 9.17 -23.58 -7.91
N SER A 125 8.82 -24.73 -7.33
CA SER A 125 9.33 -26.03 -7.76
C SER A 125 8.21 -27.04 -7.92
N PHE A 126 8.34 -27.94 -8.89
CA PHE A 126 7.37 -29.01 -9.11
C PHE A 126 7.97 -30.12 -9.96
N GLU A 127 7.32 -31.29 -9.92
CA GLU A 127 7.50 -32.36 -10.88
C GLU A 127 6.24 -32.47 -11.75
N ALA A 128 6.40 -32.58 -13.06
CA ALA A 128 5.28 -32.65 -13.99
C ALA A 128 5.45 -33.79 -15.00
N THR A 129 4.34 -34.46 -15.33
CA THR A 129 4.25 -35.39 -16.46
C THR A 129 3.44 -34.77 -17.59
N LEU A 130 4.12 -34.43 -18.69
CA LEU A 130 3.51 -33.90 -19.92
C LEU A 130 2.69 -35.01 -20.64
N LYS A 131 1.81 -34.65 -21.58
CA LYS A 131 0.94 -35.62 -22.30
C LYS A 131 1.74 -36.59 -23.17
N ASN A 132 2.93 -36.21 -23.61
CA ASN A 132 3.91 -37.04 -24.32
C ASN A 132 4.68 -37.99 -23.38
N GLY A 133 4.31 -38.02 -22.10
CA GLY A 133 4.88 -38.87 -21.06
C GLY A 133 6.28 -38.47 -20.61
N THR A 134 6.79 -37.30 -21.01
CA THR A 134 8.05 -36.77 -20.46
C THR A 134 7.81 -36.30 -19.03
N GLN A 135 8.65 -36.76 -18.11
CA GLN A 135 8.65 -36.34 -16.72
C GLN A 135 9.79 -35.37 -16.50
N ILE A 136 9.48 -34.24 -15.88
CA ILE A 136 10.47 -33.21 -15.57
C ILE A 136 10.36 -32.80 -14.11
N LYS A 137 11.48 -32.32 -13.56
CA LYS A 137 11.50 -31.45 -12.40
C LYS A 137 11.80 -30.03 -12.86
N VAL A 138 11.10 -29.07 -12.30
CA VAL A 138 11.29 -27.65 -12.53
C VAL A 138 11.63 -26.98 -11.19
N ASP A 139 12.61 -26.06 -11.24
CA ASP A 139 12.95 -25.15 -10.14
C ASP A 139 13.09 -23.73 -10.73
N VAL A 140 12.26 -22.79 -10.30
CA VAL A 140 12.24 -21.40 -10.79
C VAL A 140 12.48 -20.45 -9.65
N ARG A 141 13.43 -19.52 -9.79
CA ARG A 141 13.63 -18.40 -8.86
C ARG A 141 13.54 -17.07 -9.58
N ARG A 142 12.81 -16.12 -8.99
CA ARG A 142 12.60 -14.77 -9.52
C ARG A 142 12.72 -13.71 -8.43
N PHE A 143 13.29 -12.56 -8.76
CA PHE A 143 13.28 -11.38 -7.90
C PHE A 143 13.35 -10.09 -8.72
N LEU A 144 12.89 -8.99 -8.13
CA LEU A 144 13.08 -7.63 -8.63
C LEU A 144 14.16 -6.96 -7.78
N SER A 145 15.21 -6.46 -8.42
CA SER A 145 16.38 -5.93 -7.71
C SER A 145 16.03 -4.66 -6.94
N LEU A 146 16.38 -4.63 -5.65
CA LEU A 146 16.28 -3.40 -4.84
C LEU A 146 17.41 -2.38 -5.11
N ASN A 147 18.51 -2.84 -5.72
CA ASN A 147 19.69 -2.03 -6.04
C ASN A 147 19.68 -1.49 -7.48
N SER A 148 18.76 -2.00 -8.32
CA SER A 148 18.57 -1.57 -9.69
C SER A 148 17.08 -1.55 -10.02
N ASP A 149 16.49 -0.36 -9.92
CA ASP A 149 15.04 -0.13 -10.05
C ASP A 149 14.44 -0.74 -11.34
N GLU A 150 15.25 -0.86 -12.40
CA GLU A 150 14.85 -1.28 -13.75
C GLU A 150 15.05 -2.77 -14.03
N LEU A 151 15.54 -3.56 -13.07
CA LEU A 151 16.02 -4.94 -13.29
C LEU A 151 15.23 -5.98 -12.49
N GLY A 152 14.62 -6.91 -13.23
CA GLY A 152 14.12 -8.19 -12.76
C GLY A 152 15.00 -9.34 -13.26
N VAL A 153 15.06 -10.40 -12.47
CA VAL A 153 15.92 -11.57 -12.69
C VAL A 153 15.10 -12.84 -12.57
N ILE A 154 15.23 -13.74 -13.54
CA ILE A 154 14.62 -15.07 -13.54
C ILE A 154 15.71 -16.11 -13.80
N ASN A 155 15.76 -17.17 -13.00
CA ASN A 155 16.49 -18.40 -13.28
C ASN A 155 15.50 -19.56 -13.31
N TYR A 156 15.28 -20.14 -14.48
CA TYR A 156 14.33 -21.22 -14.71
C TYR A 156 15.10 -22.49 -15.07
N GLU A 157 15.04 -23.51 -14.21
CA GLU A 157 15.75 -24.78 -14.38
C GLU A 157 14.79 -25.94 -14.66
N ILE A 158 15.18 -26.81 -15.59
CA ILE A 158 14.47 -28.04 -15.97
C ILE A 158 15.43 -29.22 -15.90
N THR A 159 15.01 -30.28 -15.22
CA THR A 159 15.71 -31.57 -15.18
C THR A 159 14.81 -32.68 -15.72
N PRO A 160 15.15 -33.33 -16.85
CA PRO A 160 14.41 -34.50 -17.34
C PRO A 160 14.60 -35.70 -16.40
N LEU A 161 13.50 -36.32 -15.98
CA LEU A 161 13.51 -37.37 -14.93
C LEU A 161 13.48 -38.79 -15.49
N ASN A 162 12.79 -39.02 -16.60
CA ASN A 162 12.55 -40.38 -17.10
C ASN A 162 13.23 -40.72 -18.43
N LYS A 163 13.56 -39.73 -19.25
CA LYS A 163 14.24 -39.87 -20.55
C LYS A 163 14.96 -38.56 -20.90
N ASP A 164 15.83 -38.62 -21.90
CA ASP A 164 16.46 -37.44 -22.49
C ASP A 164 15.40 -36.51 -23.07
N ALA A 165 15.68 -35.21 -23.09
CA ALA A 165 14.76 -34.21 -23.57
C ALA A 165 15.44 -33.16 -24.43
N LYS A 166 14.84 -32.90 -25.59
CA LYS A 166 15.02 -31.66 -26.32
C LYS A 166 14.15 -30.60 -25.67
N ILE A 167 14.78 -29.60 -25.07
CA ILE A 167 14.12 -28.46 -24.42
C ILE A 167 14.28 -27.24 -25.31
N VAL A 168 13.17 -26.56 -25.61
CA VAL A 168 13.14 -25.30 -26.35
C VAL A 168 12.62 -24.21 -25.44
N TYR A 169 13.50 -23.31 -25.01
CA TYR A 169 13.11 -22.11 -24.28
C TYR A 169 12.70 -21.03 -25.27
N LYS A 170 11.53 -20.45 -25.06
CA LYS A 170 10.94 -19.42 -25.90
C LYS A 170 10.67 -18.14 -25.09
N PRO A 171 11.72 -17.45 -24.58
CA PRO A 171 11.54 -16.20 -23.84
C PRO A 171 10.99 -15.11 -24.75
N TYR A 172 10.06 -14.31 -24.22
CA TYR A 172 9.47 -13.21 -24.95
C TYR A 172 9.26 -11.95 -24.10
N ILE A 173 9.08 -10.83 -24.79
CA ILE A 173 8.56 -9.57 -24.25
C ILE A 173 7.37 -9.13 -25.09
N ASP A 174 6.31 -8.64 -24.46
CA ASP A 174 5.02 -8.44 -25.14
C ASP A 174 4.27 -7.19 -24.63
N ALA A 175 4.07 -6.20 -25.50
CA ALA A 175 3.27 -5.01 -25.24
C ALA A 175 1.79 -5.15 -25.63
N GLY A 176 1.36 -6.30 -26.16
CA GLY A 176 -0.02 -6.62 -26.51
C GLY A 176 -0.92 -6.96 -25.32
N VAL A 177 -0.57 -6.52 -24.11
CA VAL A 177 -1.28 -6.80 -22.85
C VAL A 177 -2.63 -6.07 -22.76
N LYS A 178 -3.50 -6.56 -21.86
CA LYS A 178 -4.80 -5.98 -21.55
C LYS A 178 -4.92 -5.73 -20.05
N ASN A 179 -5.79 -4.80 -19.68
CA ASN A 179 -6.26 -4.60 -18.31
C ASN A 179 -7.61 -5.31 -18.13
N GLU A 180 -7.80 -6.00 -17.00
CA GLU A 180 -9.10 -6.61 -16.67
C GLU A 180 -10.14 -5.55 -16.32
N ASP A 181 -9.71 -4.43 -15.74
CA ASP A 181 -10.60 -3.39 -15.23
C ASP A 181 -10.88 -2.25 -16.22
N ALA A 182 -10.55 -2.41 -17.51
CA ALA A 182 -10.75 -1.37 -18.52
C ALA A 182 -12.24 -1.02 -18.72
N ASN A 183 -12.63 0.25 -18.59
CA ASN A 183 -14.03 0.68 -18.65
C ASN A 183 -14.71 0.39 -20.00
N TRP A 184 -13.91 0.37 -21.08
CA TRP A 184 -14.33 0.31 -22.48
C TRP A 184 -13.58 -0.76 -23.30
N GLU A 185 -12.90 -1.72 -22.66
CA GLU A 185 -12.16 -2.81 -23.32
C GLU A 185 -11.10 -2.33 -24.34
N GLU A 186 -10.56 -1.11 -24.16
CA GLU A 186 -9.56 -0.51 -25.05
C GLU A 186 -8.15 -1.03 -24.74
N LYS A 187 -7.28 -1.11 -25.77
CA LYS A 187 -5.84 -1.27 -25.56
C LYS A 187 -5.28 0.04 -25.00
N PHE A 188 -4.43 -0.04 -23.98
CA PHE A 188 -3.78 1.14 -23.40
C PHE A 188 -2.39 1.44 -23.95
N TRP A 189 -1.77 0.46 -24.60
CA TRP A 189 -0.43 0.55 -25.18
C TRP A 189 -0.45 0.64 -26.70
N GLU A 190 0.29 1.61 -27.23
CA GLU A 190 0.66 1.78 -28.62
C GLU A 190 2.11 1.30 -28.81
N PRO A 191 2.34 0.18 -29.50
CA PRO A 191 3.70 -0.25 -29.84
C PRO A 191 4.34 0.73 -30.82
N LEU A 192 5.56 1.18 -30.50
CA LEU A 192 6.30 2.17 -31.30
C LEU A 192 7.50 1.58 -32.04
N GLU A 193 8.30 0.78 -31.34
CA GLU A 193 9.55 0.25 -31.87
C GLU A 193 9.85 -1.13 -31.29
N THR A 194 10.31 -2.04 -32.14
CA THR A 194 10.85 -3.33 -31.73
C THR A 194 12.26 -3.48 -32.25
N LYS A 195 13.20 -3.87 -31.40
CA LYS A 195 14.61 -4.03 -31.75
C LYS A 195 15.17 -5.26 -31.06
N HIS A 196 16.06 -5.98 -31.73
CA HIS A 196 16.81 -7.07 -31.13
C HIS A 196 18.24 -7.12 -31.64
N SER A 197 19.14 -7.67 -30.84
CA SER A 197 20.55 -7.88 -31.20
C SER A 197 21.14 -8.98 -30.32
N GLY A 198 21.67 -10.04 -30.94
CA GLY A 198 22.20 -11.18 -30.20
C GLY A 198 21.16 -11.80 -29.27
N ASN A 199 21.43 -11.78 -27.97
CA ASN A 199 20.54 -12.29 -26.92
C ASN A 199 19.67 -11.22 -26.26
N GLU A 200 19.64 -10.00 -26.80
CA GLU A 200 18.87 -8.88 -26.28
C GLU A 200 17.69 -8.52 -27.18
N ALA A 201 16.54 -8.21 -26.58
CA ALA A 201 15.36 -7.71 -27.26
C ALA A 201 14.74 -6.53 -26.50
N PHE A 202 14.10 -5.63 -27.25
CA PHE A 202 13.48 -4.42 -26.76
C PHE A 202 12.15 -4.18 -27.49
N VAL A 203 11.10 -3.88 -26.73
CA VAL A 203 9.82 -3.39 -27.23
C VAL A 203 9.55 -2.06 -26.56
N VAL A 204 9.49 -0.99 -27.34
CA VAL A 204 9.10 0.35 -26.90
C VAL A 204 7.62 0.53 -27.18
N ALA A 205 6.84 0.81 -26.14
CA ALA A 205 5.43 1.12 -26.24
C ALA A 205 5.11 2.44 -25.53
N ARG A 206 4.00 3.05 -25.94
CA ARG A 206 3.52 4.33 -25.42
C ARG A 206 2.09 4.19 -24.91
N THR A 207 1.78 4.80 -23.78
CA THR A 207 0.39 4.93 -23.33
C THR A 207 -0.39 5.86 -24.27
N PHE A 208 -1.56 5.48 -24.77
CA PHE A 208 -2.27 6.27 -25.81
C PHE A 208 -2.63 7.72 -25.39
N LYS A 209 -2.95 7.99 -24.12
CA LYS A 209 -3.45 9.31 -23.67
C LYS A 209 -2.40 10.14 -22.91
N THR A 210 -1.62 9.50 -22.05
CA THR A 210 -0.60 10.15 -21.22
C THR A 210 0.77 10.23 -21.88
N HIS A 211 0.96 9.50 -22.98
CA HIS A 211 2.20 9.46 -23.75
C HIS A 211 3.48 9.13 -22.96
N PHE A 212 3.36 8.39 -21.86
CA PHE A 212 4.51 7.75 -21.24
C PHE A 212 5.08 6.69 -22.19
N ASN A 213 6.38 6.75 -22.45
CA ASN A 213 7.08 5.75 -23.25
C ASN A 213 7.82 4.79 -22.31
N VAL A 214 7.71 3.51 -22.61
CA VAL A 214 8.30 2.43 -21.83
C VAL A 214 9.04 1.49 -22.78
N ALA A 215 10.32 1.27 -22.54
CA ALA A 215 11.06 0.18 -23.18
C ALA A 215 11.06 -1.02 -22.24
N THR A 216 10.40 -2.09 -22.69
CA THR A 216 10.45 -3.41 -22.05
C THR A 216 11.57 -4.19 -22.70
N TYR A 217 12.41 -4.84 -21.90
CA TYR A 217 13.59 -5.49 -22.43
C TYR A 217 13.80 -6.89 -21.84
N MET A 218 14.58 -7.70 -22.57
CA MET A 218 15.12 -8.95 -22.07
C MET A 218 16.55 -9.18 -22.56
N SER A 219 17.34 -9.90 -21.77
CA SER A 219 18.61 -10.50 -22.12
C SER A 219 18.64 -11.93 -21.58
N ASN A 220 18.99 -12.90 -22.41
CA ASN A 220 18.89 -14.32 -22.08
C ASN A 220 20.24 -15.04 -22.17
N SER A 221 20.47 -16.00 -21.27
CA SER A 221 21.59 -16.94 -21.32
C SER A 221 21.12 -18.36 -21.00
N ILE A 222 21.62 -19.35 -21.74
CA ILE A 222 21.25 -20.76 -21.57
C ILE A 222 22.42 -21.52 -20.95
N PHE A 223 22.12 -22.37 -19.97
CA PHE A 223 23.10 -23.17 -19.25
C PHE A 223 22.74 -24.66 -19.32
N LEU A 224 23.77 -25.50 -19.31
CA LEU A 224 23.66 -26.95 -19.12
C LEU A 224 24.63 -27.36 -18.01
N ASN A 225 24.11 -28.00 -16.97
CA ASN A 225 24.86 -28.38 -15.76
C ASN A 225 25.69 -27.21 -15.18
N GLY A 226 25.10 -26.01 -15.17
CA GLY A 226 25.73 -24.77 -14.69
C GLY A 226 26.76 -24.14 -15.63
N GLN A 227 27.02 -24.73 -16.80
CA GLN A 227 27.92 -24.14 -17.80
C GLN A 227 27.14 -23.32 -18.82
N ASN A 228 27.52 -22.05 -19.00
CA ASN A 228 26.91 -21.19 -20.03
C ASN A 228 27.27 -21.73 -21.42
N LEU A 229 26.24 -22.02 -22.22
CA LEU A 229 26.41 -22.54 -23.58
C LEU A 229 26.85 -21.45 -24.58
N ASN A 230 26.80 -20.17 -24.19
CA ASN A 230 27.09 -19.01 -25.03
C ASN A 230 26.35 -19.06 -26.38
N THR A 231 25.11 -19.55 -26.35
CA THR A 231 24.28 -19.73 -27.53
C THR A 231 23.57 -18.44 -27.93
N THR A 232 23.15 -18.37 -29.19
CA THR A 232 22.26 -17.34 -29.74
C THR A 232 20.92 -17.96 -30.14
N PRO A 233 19.83 -17.19 -30.28
CA PRO A 233 18.55 -17.75 -30.68
C PRO A 233 18.66 -18.49 -32.02
N VAL A 234 18.07 -19.68 -32.10
CA VAL A 234 17.96 -20.42 -33.37
C VAL A 234 16.82 -19.89 -34.24
N ASN A 235 15.84 -19.24 -33.62
CA ASN A 235 14.74 -18.55 -34.28
C ASN A 235 14.40 -17.26 -33.52
N VAL A 236 13.94 -16.25 -34.25
CA VAL A 236 13.43 -14.99 -33.72
C VAL A 236 12.12 -14.65 -34.41
N GLU A 237 11.06 -14.54 -33.63
CA GLU A 237 9.76 -14.07 -34.08
C GLU A 237 9.56 -12.65 -33.56
N ALA A 238 9.45 -11.69 -34.47
CA ALA A 238 9.25 -10.28 -34.13
C ALA A 238 8.00 -9.75 -34.84
N SER A 239 7.13 -9.11 -34.07
CA SER A 239 6.00 -8.32 -34.53
C SER A 239 6.16 -6.87 -34.03
N ALA A 240 5.19 -6.00 -34.29
CA ALA A 240 5.21 -4.64 -33.77
C ALA A 240 5.07 -4.57 -32.23
N GLU A 241 4.46 -5.57 -31.59
CA GLU A 241 4.15 -5.56 -30.15
C GLU A 241 4.94 -6.61 -29.35
N LYS A 242 5.49 -7.64 -30.00
CA LYS A 242 6.11 -8.79 -29.34
C LYS A 242 7.40 -9.21 -30.02
N ILE A 243 8.41 -9.55 -29.22
CA ILE A 243 9.60 -10.28 -29.68
C ILE A 243 9.71 -11.56 -28.86
N LEU A 244 9.86 -12.69 -29.55
CA LEU A 244 10.09 -14.01 -29.00
C LEU A 244 11.37 -14.60 -29.59
N PHE A 245 12.25 -15.11 -28.74
CA PHE A 245 13.40 -15.90 -29.17
C PHE A 245 13.13 -17.37 -28.97
N ALA A 246 13.80 -18.24 -29.70
CA ALA A 246 13.83 -19.68 -29.43
C ALA A 246 15.28 -20.15 -29.24
N TYR A 247 15.53 -20.87 -28.15
CA TYR A 247 16.81 -21.51 -27.85
C TYR A 247 16.59 -23.00 -27.68
N GLU A 248 17.40 -23.81 -28.35
CA GLU A 248 17.31 -25.27 -28.27
C GLU A 248 18.50 -25.83 -27.47
N THR A 249 18.20 -26.81 -26.62
CA THR A 249 19.21 -27.55 -25.88
C THR A 249 18.76 -28.99 -25.68
N GLU A 250 19.72 -29.91 -25.78
CA GLU A 250 19.52 -31.33 -25.49
C GLU A 250 20.04 -31.57 -24.07
N ALA A 251 19.19 -32.11 -23.20
CA ALA A 251 19.55 -32.49 -21.85
C ALA A 251 19.32 -33.99 -21.67
N ALA A 252 20.37 -34.73 -21.30
CA ALA A 252 20.22 -36.12 -20.94
C ALA A 252 19.41 -36.25 -19.64
N LYS A 253 18.83 -37.42 -19.41
CA LYS A 253 18.15 -37.73 -18.14
C LYS A 253 19.03 -37.37 -16.94
N GLY A 254 18.51 -36.54 -16.05
CA GLY A 254 19.18 -36.08 -14.82
C GLY A 254 20.09 -34.87 -14.99
N GLU A 255 20.32 -34.40 -16.22
CA GLU A 255 21.03 -33.14 -16.46
C GLU A 255 20.13 -31.94 -16.23
N LYS A 256 20.73 -30.84 -15.77
CA LYS A 256 20.03 -29.59 -15.49
C LYS A 256 20.23 -28.62 -16.65
N SER A 257 19.15 -28.30 -17.35
CA SER A 257 19.13 -27.22 -18.31
C SER A 257 18.49 -25.99 -17.68
N SER A 258 19.01 -24.79 -17.91
CA SER A 258 18.36 -23.58 -17.42
C SER A 258 18.46 -22.39 -18.37
N ILE A 259 17.50 -21.48 -18.25
CA ILE A 259 17.54 -20.15 -18.81
C ILE A 259 17.64 -19.11 -17.69
N GLN A 260 18.62 -18.22 -17.80
CA GLN A 260 18.68 -16.99 -17.03
C GLN A 260 18.18 -15.84 -17.90
N LYS A 261 17.14 -15.15 -17.42
CA LYS A 261 16.55 -13.99 -18.10
C LYS A 261 16.67 -12.77 -17.21
N PHE A 262 17.35 -11.74 -17.71
CA PHE A 262 17.36 -10.40 -17.14
C PHE A 262 16.41 -9.53 -17.95
N GLY A 263 15.51 -8.81 -17.30
CA GLY A 263 14.53 -7.98 -17.99
C GLY A 263 13.89 -6.95 -17.08
N GLY A 264 12.98 -6.15 -17.61
CA GLY A 264 12.30 -5.11 -16.86
C GLY A 264 11.97 -3.92 -17.75
N TYR A 265 11.97 -2.73 -17.16
CA TYR A 265 11.48 -1.51 -17.80
C TYR A 265 12.44 -0.34 -17.64
N THR A 266 12.63 0.41 -18.73
CA THR A 266 13.10 1.80 -18.66
C THR A 266 11.99 2.73 -19.14
N VAL A 267 11.83 3.88 -18.48
CA VAL A 267 10.62 4.69 -18.62
C VAL A 267 10.94 6.16 -18.87
N SER A 268 10.06 6.84 -19.61
CA SER A 268 10.20 8.25 -19.96
C SER A 268 10.10 9.20 -18.76
N LEU A 269 9.68 8.71 -17.59
CA LEU A 269 9.75 9.46 -16.34
C LEU A 269 11.18 9.64 -15.83
N ASN A 270 12.10 8.73 -16.18
CA ASN A 270 13.46 8.68 -15.64
C ASN A 270 14.53 8.89 -16.72
N HIS A 271 14.17 8.71 -17.99
CA HIS A 271 15.07 8.83 -19.12
C HIS A 271 14.43 9.62 -20.25
N GLU A 272 15.26 10.24 -21.07
CA GLU A 272 14.81 10.83 -22.33
C GLU A 272 14.26 9.76 -23.27
N ASN A 273 13.19 10.08 -24.01
CA ASN A 273 12.52 9.13 -24.90
C ASN A 273 13.46 8.47 -25.91
N SER A 274 14.42 9.24 -26.45
CA SER A 274 15.42 8.74 -27.41
C SER A 274 16.49 7.83 -26.79
N GLN A 275 16.53 7.72 -25.46
CA GLN A 275 17.56 6.99 -24.71
C GLN A 275 17.01 5.74 -24.01
N LEU A 276 15.72 5.41 -24.12
CA LEU A 276 15.11 4.29 -23.38
C LEU A 276 15.80 2.94 -23.67
N ILE A 277 16.03 2.62 -24.95
CA ILE A 277 16.76 1.40 -25.33
C ILE A 277 18.20 1.44 -24.81
N THR A 278 18.88 2.59 -24.91
CA THR A 278 20.25 2.74 -24.40
C THR A 278 20.33 2.55 -22.88
N ALA A 279 19.35 3.07 -22.13
CA ALA A 279 19.23 2.85 -20.69
C ALA A 279 19.01 1.35 -20.38
N ALA A 280 18.15 0.68 -21.13
CA ALA A 280 17.92 -0.75 -20.99
C ALA A 280 19.19 -1.57 -21.28
N GLN A 281 19.94 -1.22 -22.33
CA GLN A 281 21.24 -1.81 -22.64
C GLN A 281 22.26 -1.60 -21.50
N ASN A 282 22.27 -0.42 -20.87
CA ASN A 282 23.13 -0.17 -19.72
C ASN A 282 22.73 -1.01 -18.50
N ALA A 283 21.43 -1.20 -18.26
CA ALA A 283 20.93 -2.09 -17.20
C ALA A 283 21.35 -3.54 -17.47
N ILE A 284 21.18 -4.04 -18.69
CA ILE A 284 21.62 -5.37 -19.13
C ILE A 284 23.13 -5.54 -18.97
N ALA A 285 23.93 -4.57 -19.44
CA ALA A 285 25.39 -4.64 -19.36
C ALA A 285 25.87 -4.75 -17.89
N LYS A 286 25.27 -3.97 -16.98
CA LYS A 286 25.56 -4.07 -15.53
C LYS A 286 25.15 -5.42 -14.96
N ALA A 287 23.97 -5.93 -15.33
CA ALA A 287 23.48 -7.22 -14.88
C ALA A 287 24.37 -8.38 -15.36
N ASN A 288 24.76 -8.37 -16.64
CA ASN A 288 25.64 -9.39 -17.24
C ASN A 288 27.04 -9.41 -16.62
N VAL A 289 27.60 -8.25 -16.26
CA VAL A 289 28.89 -8.18 -15.55
C VAL A 289 28.81 -8.79 -14.15
N LYS A 290 27.70 -8.58 -13.44
CA LYS A 290 27.50 -9.13 -12.08
C LYS A 290 27.16 -10.62 -12.10
N GLY A 291 26.34 -11.05 -13.05
CA GLY A 291 25.78 -12.40 -13.12
C GLY A 291 24.71 -12.66 -12.05
N TYR A 292 23.98 -13.78 -12.22
CA TYR A 292 22.85 -14.15 -11.37
C TYR A 292 23.20 -14.25 -9.88
N GLU A 293 24.28 -14.96 -9.52
CA GLU A 293 24.64 -15.21 -8.11
C GLU A 293 24.96 -13.92 -7.35
N THR A 294 25.71 -13.00 -7.98
CA THR A 294 26.02 -11.70 -7.37
C THR A 294 24.75 -10.86 -7.20
N LEU A 295 23.86 -10.86 -8.19
CA LEU A 295 22.59 -10.12 -8.11
C LEU A 295 21.67 -10.67 -7.01
N LEU A 296 21.63 -11.99 -6.83
CA LEU A 296 20.87 -12.64 -5.75
C LEU A 296 21.46 -12.28 -4.38
N GLN A 297 22.79 -12.30 -4.24
CA GLN A 297 23.46 -11.91 -3.00
C GLN A 297 23.20 -10.43 -2.66
N GLU A 298 23.24 -9.54 -3.66
CA GLU A 298 22.90 -8.13 -3.49
C GLU A 298 21.43 -7.91 -3.06
N GLN A 299 20.51 -8.75 -3.55
CA GLN A 299 19.11 -8.74 -3.13
C GLN A 299 18.96 -9.15 -1.66
N ILE A 300 19.62 -10.24 -1.26
CA ILE A 300 19.65 -10.72 0.13
C ILE A 300 20.18 -9.63 1.08
N GLU A 301 21.28 -8.99 0.71
CA GLU A 301 21.89 -7.91 1.50
C GLU A 301 21.00 -6.66 1.57
N ALA A 302 20.30 -6.31 0.49
CA ALA A 302 19.38 -5.20 0.49
C ALA A 302 18.18 -5.44 1.40
N TRP A 303 17.61 -6.66 1.39
CA TRP A 303 16.53 -7.02 2.31
C TRP A 303 16.99 -7.12 3.76
N ALA A 304 18.19 -7.64 4.02
CA ALA A 304 18.74 -7.67 5.37
C ALA A 304 18.80 -6.27 6.00
N LYS A 305 19.18 -5.24 5.24
CA LYS A 305 19.19 -3.83 5.69
C LYS A 305 17.79 -3.28 5.95
N ILE A 306 16.79 -3.69 5.18
CA ILE A 306 15.39 -3.31 5.45
C ILE A 306 14.93 -3.94 6.77
N TRP A 307 15.15 -5.24 6.93
CA TRP A 307 14.75 -5.99 8.12
C TRP A 307 15.46 -5.55 9.40
N GLU A 308 16.70 -5.07 9.31
CA GLU A 308 17.43 -4.49 10.45
C GLU A 308 16.67 -3.36 11.14
N MET A 309 15.85 -2.61 10.39
CA MET A 309 15.05 -1.50 10.89
C MET A 309 13.56 -1.80 11.04
N SER A 310 12.99 -2.61 10.14
CA SER A 310 11.53 -2.79 10.10
C SER A 310 11.03 -4.08 10.73
N ASP A 311 11.88 -5.05 11.08
CA ASP A 311 11.41 -6.33 11.62
C ASP A 311 10.65 -6.15 12.94
N ILE A 312 9.60 -6.95 13.08
CA ILE A 312 8.89 -7.14 14.34
C ILE A 312 8.98 -8.63 14.66
N THR A 313 9.53 -8.94 15.83
CA THR A 313 9.58 -10.31 16.33
C THR A 313 8.36 -10.59 17.19
N ILE A 314 7.80 -11.79 17.07
CA ILE A 314 6.72 -12.32 17.89
C ILE A 314 7.09 -13.75 18.25
N ASP A 315 7.28 -14.00 19.54
CA ASP A 315 7.59 -15.32 20.08
C ASP A 315 6.31 -16.00 20.57
N GLY A 316 6.16 -17.30 20.28
CA GLY A 316 5.02 -18.11 20.72
C GLY A 316 3.87 -18.25 19.71
N ASP A 317 3.81 -17.40 18.67
CA ASP A 317 2.76 -17.42 17.64
C ASP A 317 3.32 -17.23 16.23
N VAL A 318 3.56 -18.35 15.54
CA VAL A 318 4.13 -18.37 14.18
C VAL A 318 3.17 -17.75 13.15
N LYS A 319 1.85 -17.90 13.32
CA LYS A 319 0.87 -17.34 12.36
C LYS A 319 0.83 -15.81 12.46
N ALA A 320 0.92 -15.25 13.67
CA ALA A 320 1.08 -13.81 13.88
C ALA A 320 2.42 -13.31 13.33
N GLN A 321 3.52 -14.00 13.64
CA GLN A 321 4.86 -13.65 13.14
C GLN A 321 4.92 -13.61 11.62
N GLN A 322 4.34 -14.61 10.94
CA GLN A 322 4.24 -14.67 9.49
C GLN A 322 3.44 -13.48 8.94
N GLY A 323 2.28 -13.18 9.55
CA GLY A 323 1.39 -12.10 9.11
C GLY A 323 2.05 -10.72 9.18
N ILE A 324 2.69 -10.38 10.32
CA ILE A 324 3.36 -9.08 10.43
C ILE A 324 4.53 -8.93 9.46
N ARG A 325 5.34 -9.99 9.25
CA ARG A 325 6.44 -9.94 8.28
C ARG A 325 5.94 -9.86 6.85
N PHE A 326 4.86 -10.55 6.51
CA PHE A 326 4.23 -10.41 5.18
C PHE A 326 3.81 -8.97 4.90
N ASN A 327 3.17 -8.35 5.88
CA ASN A 327 2.67 -6.98 5.77
C ASN A 327 3.81 -5.96 5.63
N ILE A 328 4.87 -6.08 6.44
CA ILE A 328 6.07 -5.24 6.32
C ILE A 328 6.79 -5.48 4.98
N PHE A 329 6.90 -6.73 4.54
CA PHE A 329 7.53 -7.09 3.27
C PHE A 329 6.82 -6.39 2.11
N GLN A 330 5.50 -6.55 2.01
CA GLN A 330 4.70 -5.99 0.91
C GLN A 330 4.65 -4.45 0.89
N LEU A 331 4.65 -3.79 2.06
CA LEU A 331 4.81 -2.33 2.15
C LEU A 331 6.13 -1.87 1.51
N ASN A 332 7.24 -2.51 1.88
CA ASN A 332 8.57 -2.20 1.37
C ASN A 332 8.75 -2.53 -0.12
N GLN A 333 8.03 -3.53 -0.64
CA GLN A 333 7.97 -3.83 -2.07
C GLN A 333 7.23 -2.76 -2.87
N THR A 334 6.22 -2.13 -2.26
CA THR A 334 5.36 -1.15 -2.94
C THR A 334 5.98 0.23 -2.95
N TYR A 335 6.58 0.68 -1.84
CA TYR A 335 7.15 2.02 -1.75
C TYR A 335 8.49 2.02 -0.99
N SER A 336 9.54 2.46 -1.69
CA SER A 336 10.89 2.55 -1.15
C SER A 336 11.25 3.93 -0.59
N GLY A 337 10.44 4.96 -0.89
CA GLY A 337 10.70 6.33 -0.49
C GLY A 337 11.72 7.10 -1.34
N LYS A 338 12.29 6.48 -2.37
CA LYS A 338 13.34 7.07 -3.21
C LYS A 338 12.82 8.16 -4.18
N ASP A 339 11.54 8.12 -4.56
CA ASP A 339 10.94 9.02 -5.55
C ASP A 339 9.75 9.80 -4.95
N SER A 340 9.88 11.12 -4.88
CA SER A 340 8.83 12.02 -4.36
C SER A 340 7.64 12.22 -5.29
N ARG A 341 7.68 11.65 -6.51
CA ARG A 341 6.57 11.66 -7.47
C ARG A 341 5.63 10.47 -7.28
N LEU A 342 6.03 9.46 -6.50
CA LEU A 342 5.28 8.23 -6.28
C LEU A 342 4.54 8.24 -4.93
N ASN A 343 3.55 7.36 -4.83
CA ASN A 343 2.77 7.13 -3.63
C ASN A 343 2.40 5.63 -3.54
N ILE A 344 1.56 5.27 -2.57
CA ILE A 344 1.18 3.89 -2.25
C ILE A 344 -0.27 3.67 -2.69
N GLY A 345 -0.46 2.80 -3.68
CA GLY A 345 -1.81 2.38 -4.09
C GLY A 345 -2.43 1.40 -3.08
N PRO A 346 -3.76 1.38 -2.88
CA PRO A 346 -4.43 0.46 -1.96
C PRO A 346 -4.08 -1.01 -2.16
N LYS A 347 -3.86 -1.43 -3.41
CA LYS A 347 -3.38 -2.79 -3.77
C LYS A 347 -1.95 -2.85 -4.31
N GLY A 348 -1.19 -1.76 -4.17
CA GLY A 348 0.19 -1.63 -4.66
C GLY A 348 0.38 -2.18 -6.06
N PHE A 349 1.35 -3.09 -6.22
CA PHE A 349 1.65 -3.77 -7.50
C PHE A 349 1.11 -5.20 -7.56
N THR A 350 -0.02 -5.46 -6.90
CA THR A 350 -0.55 -6.83 -6.75
C THR A 350 -1.88 -7.04 -7.47
N GLY A 351 -2.49 -6.01 -8.06
CA GLY A 351 -3.79 -6.09 -8.72
C GLY A 351 -4.25 -4.74 -9.27
N GLU A 352 -5.37 -4.73 -9.98
CA GLU A 352 -5.89 -3.53 -10.65
C GLU A 352 -6.97 -2.78 -9.87
N LYS A 353 -7.69 -3.43 -8.94
CA LYS A 353 -8.76 -2.78 -8.16
C LYS A 353 -8.20 -1.58 -7.38
N TYR A 354 -8.96 -0.48 -7.38
CA TYR A 354 -8.58 0.88 -6.93
C TYR A 354 -7.59 1.62 -7.84
N GLY A 355 -7.19 1.03 -8.97
CA GLY A 355 -6.39 1.66 -10.02
C GLY A 355 -4.96 1.99 -9.62
N GLY A 356 -4.43 1.43 -8.54
CA GLY A 356 -3.10 1.77 -8.00
C GLY A 356 -2.93 3.27 -7.65
N SER A 357 -4.04 4.00 -7.52
CA SER A 357 -4.07 5.45 -7.27
C SER A 357 -3.80 5.80 -5.82
N THR A 358 -3.58 7.09 -5.54
CA THR A 358 -3.38 7.62 -4.19
C THR A 358 -4.71 7.94 -3.51
N TYR A 359 -4.85 7.53 -2.24
CA TYR A 359 -5.99 7.77 -1.36
C TYR A 359 -5.55 8.40 -0.03
N TRP A 360 -6.50 8.78 0.83
CA TRP A 360 -6.22 9.28 2.19
C TRP A 360 -5.54 8.26 3.11
N ASP A 361 -5.62 6.97 2.75
CA ASP A 361 -4.92 5.84 3.36
C ASP A 361 -3.45 6.16 3.67
N THR A 362 -2.75 6.80 2.73
CA THR A 362 -1.34 7.13 2.87
C THR A 362 -1.10 8.01 4.09
N GLU A 363 -1.87 9.09 4.19
CA GLU A 363 -1.70 10.07 5.26
C GLU A 363 -2.21 9.56 6.61
N ALA A 364 -3.31 8.80 6.60
CA ALA A 364 -3.94 8.31 7.82
C ALA A 364 -3.27 7.05 8.41
N TYR A 365 -2.66 6.18 7.59
CA TYR A 365 -2.17 4.87 8.03
C TYR A 365 -0.72 4.58 7.62
N CYS A 366 -0.30 4.94 6.41
CA CYS A 366 1.03 4.55 5.93
C CYS A 366 2.17 5.42 6.50
N ILE A 367 1.95 6.74 6.65
CA ILE A 367 2.98 7.66 7.14
C ILE A 367 3.59 7.23 8.49
N PRO A 368 2.82 6.82 9.52
CA PRO A 368 3.38 6.30 10.77
C PRO A 368 4.45 5.21 10.57
N PHE A 369 4.17 4.23 9.70
CA PHE A 369 5.11 3.16 9.38
C PHE A 369 6.40 3.68 8.73
N TYR A 370 6.28 4.46 7.65
CA TYR A 370 7.46 4.94 6.92
C TYR A 370 8.29 5.91 7.75
N MET A 371 7.65 6.74 8.56
CA MET A 371 8.34 7.67 9.43
C MET A 371 9.11 6.97 10.56
N ALA A 372 8.59 5.87 11.09
CA ALA A 372 9.23 5.12 12.17
C ALA A 372 10.28 4.11 11.68
N THR A 373 10.14 3.56 10.48
CA THR A 373 10.99 2.45 9.99
C THR A 373 12.00 2.88 8.92
N LYS A 374 11.88 4.09 8.36
CA LYS A 374 12.77 4.64 7.33
C LYS A 374 13.45 5.93 7.79
N ASP A 375 14.20 6.53 6.88
CA ASP A 375 14.68 7.89 7.00
C ASP A 375 13.50 8.89 6.95
N GLN A 376 13.57 9.95 7.77
CA GLN A 376 12.52 10.99 7.83
C GLN A 376 12.21 11.60 6.45
N GLN A 377 13.18 11.63 5.53
CA GLN A 377 13.00 12.11 4.17
C GLN A 377 11.94 11.31 3.40
N VAL A 378 11.72 10.02 3.73
CA VAL A 378 10.69 9.19 3.09
C VAL A 378 9.30 9.71 3.43
N ALA A 379 9.00 9.96 4.70
CA ALA A 379 7.74 10.57 5.10
C ALA A 379 7.60 12.01 4.55
N ARG A 380 8.70 12.77 4.51
CA ARG A 380 8.74 14.11 3.89
C ARG A 380 8.41 14.06 2.40
N ASN A 381 8.82 13.01 1.68
CA ASN A 381 8.53 12.82 0.26
C ASN A 381 7.04 12.59 0.03
N LEU A 382 6.36 11.80 0.89
CA LEU A 382 4.90 11.63 0.83
C LEU A 382 4.15 12.94 1.08
N LEU A 383 4.62 13.78 2.01
CA LEU A 383 4.05 15.12 2.21
C LEU A 383 4.37 16.07 1.04
N THR A 384 5.55 15.95 0.44
CA THR A 384 5.95 16.74 -0.73
C THR A 384 5.13 16.38 -1.96
N TYR A 385 4.74 15.10 -2.12
CA TYR A 385 3.82 14.64 -3.14
C TYR A 385 2.49 15.42 -3.09
N ARG A 386 1.88 15.56 -1.90
CA ARG A 386 0.65 16.37 -1.73
C ARG A 386 0.87 17.86 -1.97
N TYR A 387 1.98 18.43 -1.49
CA TYR A 387 2.29 19.83 -1.77
C TYR A 387 2.40 20.11 -3.28
N ASN A 388 3.06 19.22 -4.05
CA ASN A 388 3.19 19.36 -5.50
C ASN A 388 1.84 19.26 -6.24
N GLN A 389 0.79 18.76 -5.57
CA GLN A 389 -0.57 18.65 -6.10
C GLN A 389 -1.52 19.74 -5.57
N LEU A 390 -1.02 20.70 -4.79
CA LEU A 390 -1.86 21.73 -4.16
C LEU A 390 -2.67 22.54 -5.18
N ASP A 391 -2.05 22.95 -6.29
CA ASP A 391 -2.75 23.71 -7.33
C ASP A 391 -3.91 22.91 -7.95
N LYS A 392 -3.73 21.60 -8.14
CA LYS A 392 -4.80 20.71 -8.61
C LYS A 392 -5.90 20.49 -7.57
N ALA A 393 -5.55 20.43 -6.28
CA ALA A 393 -6.54 20.41 -5.22
C ALA A 393 -7.36 21.72 -5.16
N ILE A 394 -6.75 22.86 -5.49
CA ILE A 394 -7.47 24.14 -5.64
C ILE A 394 -8.41 24.08 -6.84
N GLU A 395 -7.95 23.62 -8.01
CA GLU A 395 -8.80 23.42 -9.20
C GLU A 395 -9.99 22.50 -8.91
N ASN A 396 -9.80 21.41 -8.15
CA ASN A 396 -10.88 20.52 -7.74
C ASN A 396 -11.93 21.25 -6.89
N ALA A 397 -11.50 22.12 -5.97
CA ALA A 397 -12.42 22.91 -5.16
C ALA A 397 -13.17 23.96 -6.00
N GLU A 398 -12.49 24.61 -6.95
CA GLU A 398 -13.10 25.59 -7.85
C GLU A 398 -14.21 24.97 -8.71
N LYS A 399 -14.03 23.73 -9.17
CA LYS A 399 -15.08 22.96 -9.89
C LYS A 399 -16.36 22.77 -9.06
N LEU A 400 -16.25 22.80 -7.73
CA LEU A 400 -17.38 22.68 -6.79
C LEU A 400 -17.86 24.04 -6.25
N GLY A 401 -17.33 25.15 -6.77
CA GLY A 401 -17.75 26.50 -6.40
C GLY A 401 -17.02 27.12 -5.22
N PHE A 402 -15.92 26.50 -4.73
CA PHE A 402 -15.05 27.13 -3.75
C PHE A 402 -14.11 28.14 -4.41
N THR A 403 -13.66 29.13 -3.65
CA THR A 403 -12.88 30.27 -4.19
C THR A 403 -11.69 30.61 -3.30
N ASN A 404 -10.94 31.64 -3.67
CA ASN A 404 -9.83 32.21 -2.90
C ASN A 404 -8.68 31.22 -2.60
N GLY A 405 -8.46 30.22 -3.45
CA GLY A 405 -7.42 29.21 -3.21
C GLY A 405 -7.76 28.23 -2.09
N ALA A 406 -9.04 27.97 -1.83
CA ALA A 406 -9.47 26.80 -1.07
C ALA A 406 -9.05 25.53 -1.80
N ALA A 407 -8.48 24.56 -1.09
CA ALA A 407 -8.08 23.27 -1.67
C ALA A 407 -8.99 22.16 -1.19
N LEU A 408 -9.46 21.33 -2.12
CA LEU A 408 -10.07 20.03 -1.86
C LEU A 408 -9.18 18.98 -2.51
N PHE A 409 -8.38 18.32 -1.69
CA PHE A 409 -7.61 17.19 -2.15
C PHE A 409 -8.55 16.08 -2.63
N PRO A 410 -8.19 15.37 -3.70
CA PRO A 410 -9.04 14.35 -4.29
C PRO A 410 -9.15 13.12 -3.39
N MET A 411 -10.24 12.36 -3.51
CA MET A 411 -10.35 11.02 -2.93
C MET A 411 -9.40 10.06 -3.64
N VAL A 412 -9.35 10.13 -4.98
CA VAL A 412 -8.52 9.25 -5.81
C VAL A 412 -7.70 10.08 -6.77
N THR A 413 -6.37 9.86 -6.82
CA THR A 413 -5.54 10.61 -7.77
C THR A 413 -4.20 9.98 -8.13
N MET A 414 -3.65 10.41 -9.27
CA MET A 414 -2.25 10.22 -9.66
C MET A 414 -1.46 11.54 -9.71
N ASN A 415 -2.11 12.63 -10.12
CA ASN A 415 -1.48 13.91 -10.43
C ASN A 415 -2.08 15.11 -9.66
N GLY A 416 -3.03 14.86 -8.76
CA GLY A 416 -3.75 15.86 -7.97
C GLY A 416 -5.18 16.11 -8.44
N GLU A 417 -5.54 15.73 -9.67
CA GLU A 417 -6.93 15.80 -10.14
C GLU A 417 -7.75 14.68 -9.52
N GLU A 418 -9.01 14.97 -9.19
CA GLU A 418 -9.96 13.94 -8.76
C GLU A 418 -10.18 12.90 -9.86
N CYS A 419 -10.31 11.64 -9.45
CA CYS A 419 -10.55 10.51 -10.33
C CYS A 419 -11.79 9.70 -9.92
N HIS A 420 -12.29 9.85 -8.69
CA HIS A 420 -13.46 9.13 -8.20
C HIS A 420 -14.76 9.64 -8.84
N ASN A 421 -15.71 8.76 -9.11
CA ASN A 421 -16.89 9.04 -9.94
C ASN A 421 -18.25 8.73 -9.27
N GLU A 422 -18.30 8.72 -7.93
CA GLU A 422 -19.54 8.57 -7.14
C GLU A 422 -19.69 9.78 -6.21
N TRP A 423 -20.77 10.55 -6.36
CA TRP A 423 -20.92 11.89 -5.77
C TRP A 423 -20.88 11.85 -4.24
N GLU A 424 -21.41 10.78 -3.64
CA GLU A 424 -21.40 10.49 -2.20
C GLU A 424 -19.98 10.38 -1.62
N ILE A 425 -18.97 10.14 -2.46
CA ILE A 425 -17.57 10.02 -2.05
C ILE A 425 -16.76 11.19 -2.63
N THR A 426 -16.83 11.37 -3.94
CA THR A 426 -16.11 12.38 -4.72
C THR A 426 -16.31 13.78 -4.15
N PHE A 427 -17.53 14.15 -3.79
CA PHE A 427 -17.82 15.51 -3.31
C PHE A 427 -18.00 15.58 -1.80
N GLU A 428 -18.37 14.47 -1.16
CA GLU A 428 -18.90 14.48 0.20
C GLU A 428 -17.98 13.82 1.24
N GLU A 429 -17.05 12.94 0.84
CA GLU A 429 -16.08 12.32 1.76
C GLU A 429 -14.88 13.25 2.06
N ILE A 430 -15.19 14.44 2.54
CA ILE A 430 -14.26 15.58 2.61
C ILE A 430 -13.30 15.54 3.81
N HIS A 431 -13.46 14.56 4.71
CA HIS A 431 -12.57 14.38 5.87
C HIS A 431 -11.12 14.08 5.44
N ARG A 432 -10.91 13.58 4.21
CA ARG A 432 -9.59 13.39 3.57
C ARG A 432 -8.69 14.62 3.60
N ASN A 433 -9.26 15.83 3.51
CA ASN A 433 -8.49 17.07 3.65
C ASN A 433 -7.82 17.16 5.02
N GLY A 434 -8.54 16.75 6.06
CA GLY A 434 -8.01 16.76 7.40
C GLY A 434 -6.97 15.67 7.67
N ALA A 435 -7.05 14.51 7.01
CA ALA A 435 -5.99 13.51 7.06
C ALA A 435 -4.65 14.08 6.57
N ILE A 436 -4.67 14.90 5.50
CA ILE A 436 -3.47 15.57 4.98
C ILE A 436 -2.91 16.60 5.98
N ALA A 437 -3.77 17.43 6.57
CA ALA A 437 -3.33 18.37 7.61
C ALA A 437 -2.77 17.64 8.85
N PHE A 438 -3.40 16.52 9.25
CA PHE A 438 -2.95 15.70 10.37
C PHE A 438 -1.60 15.04 10.08
N ALA A 439 -1.35 14.58 8.85
CA ALA A 439 -0.06 14.05 8.46
C ALA A 439 1.08 15.08 8.56
N ILE A 440 0.83 16.35 8.22
CA ILE A 440 1.80 17.44 8.40
C ILE A 440 2.11 17.63 9.90
N TYR A 441 1.09 17.65 10.74
CA TYR A 441 1.24 17.72 12.19
C TYR A 441 2.03 16.52 12.74
N ASN A 442 1.65 15.30 12.36
CA ASN A 442 2.26 14.08 12.87
C ASN A 442 3.72 13.96 12.46
N TYR A 443 4.05 14.35 11.22
CA TYR A 443 5.43 14.42 10.73
C TYR A 443 6.29 15.30 11.61
N HIS A 444 5.86 16.54 11.87
CA HIS A 444 6.60 17.46 12.74
C HIS A 444 6.72 16.92 14.16
N ARG A 445 5.60 16.46 14.75
CA ARG A 445 5.54 15.90 16.11
C ARG A 445 6.58 14.80 16.32
N PHE A 446 6.66 13.85 15.38
CA PHE A 446 7.52 12.69 15.52
C PHE A 446 8.99 12.99 15.15
N THR A 447 9.23 13.65 14.01
CA THR A 447 10.60 13.88 13.51
C THR A 447 11.29 15.08 14.16
N GLY A 448 10.53 16.03 14.69
CA GLY A 448 11.03 17.34 15.12
C GLY A 448 11.39 18.27 13.96
N ASP A 449 11.27 17.83 12.70
CA ASP A 449 11.61 18.63 11.52
C ASP A 449 10.52 19.67 11.23
N TYR A 450 10.68 20.85 11.84
CA TYR A 450 9.79 21.97 11.60
C TYR A 450 9.98 22.60 10.22
N THR A 451 11.10 22.37 9.51
CA THR A 451 11.42 23.05 8.25
C THR A 451 10.39 22.79 7.16
N TYR A 452 9.68 21.66 7.20
CA TYR A 452 8.63 21.33 6.24
C TYR A 452 7.51 22.39 6.22
N ILE A 453 7.11 22.90 7.39
CA ILE A 453 5.97 23.79 7.55
C ILE A 453 6.21 25.14 6.84
N PRO A 454 7.26 25.92 7.13
CA PRO A 454 7.52 27.18 6.42
C PRO A 454 7.96 26.98 4.97
N GLU A 455 8.55 25.83 4.60
CA GLU A 455 8.91 25.58 3.20
C GLU A 455 7.68 25.26 2.32
N LYS A 456 6.74 24.46 2.83
CA LYS A 456 5.67 23.83 2.04
C LYS A 456 4.35 23.73 2.82
N GLY A 457 4.40 23.15 4.02
CA GLY A 457 3.21 22.72 4.76
C GLY A 457 2.23 23.83 5.07
N LEU A 458 2.69 25.04 5.40
CA LEU A 458 1.80 26.14 5.77
C LEU A 458 0.93 26.61 4.59
N GLU A 459 1.42 26.51 3.35
CA GLU A 459 0.59 26.83 2.17
C GLU A 459 -0.56 25.83 2.01
N VAL A 460 -0.30 24.55 2.27
CA VAL A 460 -1.32 23.49 2.27
C VAL A 460 -2.35 23.72 3.37
N LEU A 461 -1.89 24.04 4.59
CA LEU A 461 -2.76 24.31 5.74
C LEU A 461 -3.67 25.52 5.52
N ILE A 462 -3.15 26.60 4.93
CA ILE A 462 -3.93 27.79 4.55
C ILE A 462 -5.05 27.41 3.57
N ALA A 463 -4.72 26.66 2.52
CA ALA A 463 -5.70 26.27 1.51
C ALA A 463 -6.78 25.33 2.07
N ILE A 464 -6.43 24.42 2.98
CA ILE A 464 -7.37 23.55 3.69
C ILE A 464 -8.27 24.37 4.64
N ALA A 465 -7.71 25.33 5.39
CA ALA A 465 -8.50 26.19 6.28
C ALA A 465 -9.52 27.03 5.50
N ARG A 466 -9.14 27.54 4.31
CA ARG A 466 -10.05 28.23 3.39
C ARG A 466 -11.19 27.35 2.90
N PHE A 467 -10.90 26.08 2.60
CA PHE A 467 -11.94 25.10 2.25
C PHE A 467 -12.93 24.91 3.41
N TRP A 468 -12.44 24.61 4.62
CA TRP A 468 -13.32 24.37 5.77
C TRP A 468 -14.18 25.59 6.13
N HIS A 469 -13.61 26.80 6.07
CA HIS A 469 -14.35 28.03 6.27
C HIS A 469 -15.50 28.21 5.27
N GLN A 470 -15.27 27.90 3.99
CA GLN A 470 -16.30 28.03 2.95
C GLN A 470 -17.30 26.87 2.94
N ARG A 471 -16.89 25.67 3.40
CA ARG A 471 -17.72 24.46 3.43
C ARG A 471 -18.69 24.43 4.60
N ALA A 472 -18.33 25.07 5.71
CA ALA A 472 -19.17 25.21 6.89
C ALA A 472 -20.30 26.23 6.67
N THR A 473 -21.47 25.98 7.27
CA THR A 473 -22.66 26.83 7.18
C THR A 473 -23.05 27.31 8.58
N LEU A 474 -23.29 28.60 8.78
CA LEU A 474 -23.84 29.09 10.05
C LEU A 474 -25.33 28.75 10.14
N SER A 475 -25.69 27.82 11.03
CA SER A 475 -27.09 27.49 11.31
C SER A 475 -27.71 28.53 12.25
N THR A 476 -28.74 29.24 11.77
CA THR A 476 -29.48 30.21 12.58
C THR A 476 -30.29 29.55 13.70
N VAL A 477 -30.63 28.27 13.55
CA VAL A 477 -31.37 27.51 14.56
C VAL A 477 -30.47 27.06 15.70
N LYS A 478 -29.22 26.68 15.41
CA LYS A 478 -28.25 26.21 16.42
C LYS A 478 -27.33 27.33 16.92
N ASP A 479 -27.28 28.48 16.25
CA ASP A 479 -26.26 29.54 16.43
C ASP A 479 -24.81 29.01 16.39
N GLN A 480 -24.60 27.98 15.57
CA GLN A 480 -23.34 27.25 15.41
C GLN A 480 -23.07 26.96 13.93
N PHE A 481 -21.81 26.76 13.59
CA PHE A 481 -21.41 26.28 12.28
C PHE A 481 -21.65 24.77 12.18
N VAL A 482 -22.32 24.37 11.10
CA VAL A 482 -22.64 22.99 10.76
C VAL A 482 -21.98 22.62 9.43
N ILE A 483 -21.72 21.33 9.21
CA ILE A 483 -21.26 20.82 7.92
C ILE A 483 -22.31 19.81 7.43
N LEU A 484 -22.97 20.14 6.34
CA LEU A 484 -24.13 19.42 5.82
C LEU A 484 -23.78 18.63 4.55
N GLY A 485 -24.46 17.51 4.30
CA GLY A 485 -24.28 16.69 3.10
C GLY A 485 -22.85 16.17 2.95
N VAL A 486 -22.43 15.31 3.87
CA VAL A 486 -21.09 14.72 3.90
C VAL A 486 -21.17 13.19 4.02
N THR A 487 -20.06 12.54 3.71
CA THR A 487 -19.78 11.14 4.05
C THR A 487 -18.58 11.13 4.99
N GLY A 488 -18.70 10.44 6.12
CA GLY A 488 -17.57 10.22 7.03
C GLY A 488 -16.70 9.04 6.57
N PRO A 489 -15.67 8.65 7.33
CA PRO A 489 -14.96 7.38 7.10
C PRO A 489 -15.90 6.18 7.01
N ASN A 490 -17.04 6.21 7.72
CA ASN A 490 -18.09 5.22 7.52
C ASN A 490 -18.87 5.52 6.21
N GLU A 491 -18.41 4.95 5.10
CA GLU A 491 -19.06 5.08 3.79
C GLU A 491 -20.46 4.42 3.71
N TYR A 492 -20.92 3.73 4.76
CA TYR A 492 -22.32 3.26 4.88
C TYR A 492 -23.27 4.33 5.40
N GLU A 493 -22.81 5.59 5.45
CA GLU A 493 -23.62 6.77 5.72
C GLU A 493 -23.27 7.82 4.67
N ASN A 494 -24.21 8.10 3.76
CA ASN A 494 -23.99 9.06 2.67
C ASN A 494 -24.95 10.24 2.81
N ASN A 495 -24.48 11.42 2.38
CA ASN A 495 -25.24 12.67 2.44
C ASN A 495 -25.79 13.00 3.83
N VAL A 496 -25.03 12.63 4.87
CA VAL A 496 -25.40 12.89 6.27
C VAL A 496 -25.03 14.31 6.69
N ASN A 497 -25.56 14.74 7.84
CA ASN A 497 -25.29 16.07 8.38
C ASN A 497 -24.51 15.96 9.69
N ASN A 498 -23.54 16.85 9.85
CA ASN A 498 -22.76 17.01 11.07
C ASN A 498 -22.06 15.73 11.51
N ASN A 499 -21.40 15.04 10.58
CA ASN A 499 -20.57 13.90 10.96
C ASN A 499 -19.54 14.36 12.02
N PHE A 500 -19.53 13.72 13.20
CA PHE A 500 -18.71 14.19 14.33
C PHE A 500 -17.24 14.30 13.97
N TYR A 501 -16.69 13.25 13.36
CA TYR A 501 -15.28 13.22 12.97
C TYR A 501 -14.94 14.36 11.99
N THR A 502 -15.75 14.54 10.94
CA THR A 502 -15.56 15.60 9.95
C THR A 502 -15.62 16.99 10.58
N ASN A 503 -16.61 17.26 11.44
CA ASN A 503 -16.75 18.55 12.10
C ASN A 503 -15.58 18.83 13.07
N TYR A 504 -15.20 17.83 13.87
CA TYR A 504 -14.09 17.95 14.80
C TYR A 504 -12.77 18.18 14.07
N LEU A 505 -12.53 17.41 13.01
CA LEU A 505 -11.33 17.51 12.18
C LEU A 505 -11.27 18.87 11.45
N ALA A 506 -12.39 19.37 10.93
CA ALA A 506 -12.46 20.70 10.31
C ALA A 506 -12.10 21.82 11.30
N LYS A 507 -12.66 21.75 12.52
CA LYS A 507 -12.29 22.65 13.63
C LYS A 507 -10.79 22.58 13.90
N TRP A 508 -10.25 21.37 14.08
CA TRP A 508 -8.84 21.16 14.37
C TRP A 508 -7.92 21.67 13.25
N CYS A 509 -8.25 21.44 11.98
CA CYS A 509 -7.46 21.93 10.85
C CYS A 509 -7.35 23.46 10.85
N ILE A 510 -8.46 24.16 11.09
CA ILE A 510 -8.46 25.62 11.21
C ILE A 510 -7.59 26.04 12.40
N ASP A 511 -7.78 25.37 13.54
CA ASP A 511 -7.05 25.72 14.76
C ASP A 511 -5.54 25.59 14.59
N TYR A 512 -5.11 24.46 14.03
CA TYR A 512 -3.72 24.17 13.72
C TYR A 512 -3.14 25.11 12.66
N ALA A 513 -3.89 25.42 11.59
CA ALA A 513 -3.43 26.36 10.57
C ALA A 513 -3.12 27.74 11.16
N VAL A 514 -3.99 28.27 12.03
CA VAL A 514 -3.76 29.56 12.67
C VAL A 514 -2.58 29.53 13.63
N GLU A 515 -2.43 28.47 14.42
CA GLU A 515 -1.25 28.28 15.27
C GLU A 515 0.06 28.33 14.45
N GLN A 516 0.10 27.62 13.32
CA GLN A 516 1.28 27.60 12.45
C GLN A 516 1.51 28.93 11.73
N ILE A 517 0.45 29.67 11.37
CA ILE A 517 0.58 31.05 10.84
C ILE A 517 1.27 31.94 11.87
N GLU A 518 0.80 31.94 13.12
CA GLU A 518 1.36 32.76 14.20
C GLU A 518 2.82 32.41 14.48
N LYS A 519 3.13 31.11 14.55
CA LYS A 519 4.50 30.62 14.77
C LYS A 519 5.44 30.99 13.62
N VAL A 520 5.06 30.74 12.37
CA VAL A 520 5.87 31.10 11.19
C VAL A 520 6.04 32.62 11.06
N GLN A 521 5.00 33.41 11.36
CA GLN A 521 5.11 34.87 11.39
C GLN A 521 6.15 35.35 12.40
N LYS A 522 6.16 34.75 13.60
CA LYS A 522 7.05 35.14 14.70
C LYS A 522 8.49 34.68 14.50
N GLU A 523 8.69 33.47 13.99
CA GLU A 523 9.99 32.78 14.00
C GLU A 523 10.65 32.67 12.61
N TYR A 524 9.87 32.82 11.51
CA TYR A 524 10.31 32.59 10.13
C TYR A 524 9.84 33.71 9.19
N ALA A 525 10.17 34.96 9.50
CA ALA A 525 9.63 36.15 8.83
C ALA A 525 9.82 36.20 7.30
N ALA A 526 10.92 35.64 6.79
CA ALA A 526 11.19 35.56 5.35
C ALA A 526 10.21 34.60 4.64
N ASP A 527 10.03 33.40 5.18
CA ASP A 527 9.05 32.43 4.68
C ASP A 527 7.64 32.94 4.84
N TYR A 528 7.31 33.57 5.96
CA TYR A 528 6.02 34.21 6.15
C TYR A 528 5.71 35.22 5.05
N SER A 529 6.67 36.11 4.73
CA SER A 529 6.50 37.11 3.67
C SER A 529 6.28 36.46 2.30
N ARG A 530 7.01 35.39 1.99
CA ARG A 530 6.87 34.59 0.78
C ARG A 530 5.50 33.92 0.70
N ILE A 531 5.04 33.30 1.79
CA ILE A 531 3.76 32.61 1.89
C ILE A 531 2.61 33.59 1.75
N VAL A 532 2.63 34.72 2.47
CA VAL A 532 1.60 35.77 2.35
C VAL A 532 1.54 36.31 0.93
N SER A 533 2.69 36.56 0.29
CA SER A 533 2.74 37.00 -1.11
C SER A 533 2.14 35.97 -2.07
N LYS A 534 2.48 34.68 -1.90
CA LYS A 534 2.01 33.58 -2.77
C LYS A 534 0.52 33.30 -2.57
N THR A 535 0.09 33.14 -1.32
CA THR A 535 -1.27 32.74 -0.95
C THR A 535 -2.25 33.91 -0.90
N LYS A 536 -1.74 35.16 -0.92
CA LYS A 536 -2.51 36.39 -0.71
C LYS A 536 -3.30 36.37 0.60
N LEU A 537 -2.68 35.83 1.66
CA LEU A 537 -3.31 35.67 2.97
C LEU A 537 -3.65 37.03 3.59
N GLU A 538 -4.91 37.21 4.00
CA GLU A 538 -5.40 38.41 4.68
C GLU A 538 -5.63 38.17 6.19
N ALA A 539 -5.36 39.16 7.04
CA ALA A 539 -5.64 39.02 8.47
C ALA A 539 -7.14 38.84 8.77
N GLY A 540 -8.01 39.40 7.93
CA GLY A 540 -9.47 39.30 8.08
C GLY A 540 -10.03 37.90 7.86
N GLU A 541 -9.44 37.10 6.95
CA GLU A 541 -9.89 35.73 6.72
C GLU A 541 -9.55 34.82 7.91
N ILE A 542 -8.39 35.00 8.54
CA ILE A 542 -7.98 34.24 9.75
C ILE A 542 -9.02 34.40 10.88
N ILE A 543 -9.49 35.63 11.10
CA ILE A 543 -10.53 35.93 12.11
C ILE A 543 -11.83 35.20 11.78
N ASN A 544 -12.21 35.14 10.50
CA ASN A 544 -13.44 34.46 10.10
C ASN A 544 -13.31 32.94 10.18
N TRP A 545 -12.15 32.37 9.87
CA TRP A 545 -11.89 30.95 10.08
C TRP A 545 -12.05 30.59 11.56
N LYS A 546 -11.50 31.40 12.47
CA LYS A 546 -11.63 31.14 13.91
C LYS A 546 -13.07 31.18 14.41
N LYS A 547 -13.91 32.08 13.88
CA LYS A 547 -15.36 32.03 14.18
C LYS A 547 -15.99 30.69 13.81
N VAL A 548 -15.57 30.07 12.70
CA VAL A 548 -16.04 28.73 12.29
C VAL A 548 -15.58 27.68 13.30
N ALA A 549 -14.29 27.65 13.64
CA ALA A 549 -13.73 26.70 14.58
C ALA A 549 -14.30 26.83 16.00
N ASP A 550 -14.49 28.06 16.49
CA ASP A 550 -14.96 28.34 17.86
C ASP A 550 -16.44 28.01 18.05
N LYS A 551 -17.23 28.09 16.98
CA LYS A 551 -18.67 27.81 16.99
C LYS A 551 -19.04 26.53 16.23
N MET A 552 -18.10 25.63 15.96
CA MET A 552 -18.40 24.37 15.29
C MET A 552 -19.36 23.52 16.13
N TYR A 553 -20.42 23.00 15.51
CA TYR A 553 -21.35 22.08 16.13
C TYR A 553 -20.77 20.66 16.14
N LEU A 554 -20.83 20.00 17.28
CA LEU A 554 -20.49 18.59 17.44
C LEU A 554 -21.72 17.88 18.00
N PRO A 555 -22.34 16.94 17.27
CA PRO A 555 -23.56 16.30 17.75
C PRO A 555 -23.26 15.42 18.95
N TYR A 556 -24.06 15.54 20.01
CA TYR A 556 -23.88 14.84 21.28
C TYR A 556 -25.21 14.28 21.78
N SER A 557 -25.20 13.06 22.30
CA SER A 557 -26.32 12.48 23.01
C SER A 557 -26.07 12.52 24.51
N GLU A 558 -26.85 13.33 25.22
CA GLU A 558 -26.85 13.36 26.69
C GLU A 558 -27.37 12.04 27.29
N GLU A 559 -28.25 11.32 26.56
CA GLU A 559 -28.82 10.05 27.01
C GLU A 559 -27.76 8.93 27.03
N HIS A 560 -26.95 8.86 25.97
CA HIS A 560 -25.92 7.82 25.83
C HIS A 560 -24.53 8.29 26.29
N ASP A 561 -24.37 9.59 26.60
CA ASP A 561 -23.11 10.24 26.95
C ASP A 561 -22.00 10.01 25.90
N VAL A 562 -22.37 10.13 24.62
CA VAL A 562 -21.48 9.97 23.46
C VAL A 562 -21.71 11.04 22.39
N TYR A 563 -20.65 11.40 21.69
CA TYR A 563 -20.75 12.08 20.39
C TYR A 563 -21.44 11.18 19.40
N LEU A 564 -22.41 11.72 18.66
CA LEU A 564 -23.12 10.98 17.62
C LEU A 564 -22.31 10.97 16.34
N GLN A 565 -22.29 9.83 15.64
CA GLN A 565 -21.59 9.73 14.36
C GLN A 565 -22.11 10.77 13.35
N GLN A 566 -23.42 11.05 13.37
CA GLN A 566 -24.06 12.14 12.63
C GLN A 566 -25.40 12.53 13.30
N ASP A 567 -25.97 13.67 12.92
CA ASP A 567 -27.36 13.98 13.28
C ASP A 567 -28.32 12.88 12.77
N GLY A 568 -29.24 12.41 13.62
CA GLY A 568 -30.22 11.37 13.27
C GLY A 568 -29.73 9.93 13.39
N PHE A 569 -28.49 9.67 13.83
CA PHE A 569 -27.98 8.29 14.00
C PHE A 569 -28.86 7.45 14.94
N LEU A 570 -29.34 8.04 16.04
CA LEU A 570 -30.17 7.34 17.03
C LEU A 570 -31.60 7.03 16.55
N ASP A 571 -32.05 7.61 15.45
CA ASP A 571 -33.38 7.31 14.87
C ASP A 571 -33.40 5.95 14.14
N LYS A 572 -32.23 5.33 13.95
CA LYS A 572 -32.07 4.02 13.30
C LYS A 572 -32.50 2.89 14.23
N GLU A 573 -32.84 1.75 13.62
CA GLU A 573 -33.08 0.52 14.36
C GLU A 573 -31.74 -0.07 14.84
N LEU A 574 -31.35 0.25 16.08
CA LEU A 574 -30.05 -0.13 16.65
C LEU A 574 -29.96 -1.63 16.97
N VAL A 575 -29.70 -2.45 15.95
CA VAL A 575 -29.39 -3.89 16.06
C VAL A 575 -27.88 -4.10 15.97
N LYS A 576 -27.31 -4.80 16.95
CA LYS A 576 -25.87 -5.08 17.00
C LYS A 576 -25.47 -6.15 15.98
N VAL A 577 -24.22 -6.11 15.52
CA VAL A 577 -23.67 -7.05 14.51
C VAL A 577 -23.74 -8.50 14.99
N HIS A 578 -23.61 -8.78 16.28
CA HIS A 578 -23.71 -10.15 16.80
C HIS A 578 -25.13 -10.73 16.69
N ASP A 579 -26.16 -9.88 16.61
CA ASP A 579 -27.56 -10.28 16.42
C ASP A 579 -27.95 -10.34 14.93
N LEU A 580 -27.08 -9.86 14.03
CA LEU A 580 -27.25 -9.98 12.59
C LEU A 580 -26.96 -11.42 12.14
N ASP A 581 -27.87 -11.99 11.35
CA ASP A 581 -27.67 -13.30 10.74
C ASP A 581 -26.38 -13.34 9.91
N LYS A 582 -25.47 -14.26 10.26
CA LYS A 582 -24.19 -14.47 9.56
C LYS A 582 -24.38 -14.77 8.07
N SER A 583 -25.52 -15.35 7.68
CA SER A 583 -25.86 -15.61 6.27
C SER A 583 -25.98 -14.33 5.45
N GLN A 584 -26.16 -13.17 6.09
CA GLN A 584 -26.32 -11.86 5.47
C GLN A 584 -25.01 -11.07 5.35
N ARG A 585 -23.89 -11.61 5.84
CA ARG A 585 -22.57 -10.95 5.78
C ARG A 585 -21.66 -11.51 4.67
N PRO A 586 -20.79 -10.69 4.03
CA PRO A 586 -20.70 -9.24 4.19
C PRO A 586 -21.90 -8.53 3.56
N ILE A 587 -22.32 -7.41 4.16
CA ILE A 587 -23.56 -6.71 3.78
C ILE A 587 -23.40 -6.00 2.43
N ASN A 588 -22.20 -5.51 2.07
CA ASN A 588 -21.91 -4.95 0.74
C ASN A 588 -22.20 -5.89 -0.43
N GLN A 589 -22.13 -7.20 -0.23
CA GLN A 589 -22.37 -8.21 -1.27
C GLN A 589 -23.80 -8.77 -1.25
N LYS A 590 -24.54 -8.57 -0.16
CA LYS A 590 -25.80 -9.29 0.10
C LYS A 590 -27.01 -8.39 0.29
N TRP A 591 -26.80 -7.12 0.62
CA TRP A 591 -27.87 -6.15 0.83
C TRP A 591 -27.94 -5.15 -0.31
N SER A 592 -29.13 -4.60 -0.53
CA SER A 592 -29.27 -3.40 -1.36
C SER A 592 -28.67 -2.19 -0.63
N TRP A 593 -28.10 -1.25 -1.39
CA TRP A 593 -27.39 -0.10 -0.83
C TRP A 593 -28.27 0.75 0.10
N ASP A 594 -29.54 0.96 -0.24
CA ASP A 594 -30.50 1.69 0.61
C ASP A 594 -30.71 1.04 1.99
N ARG A 595 -30.61 -0.28 2.08
CA ARG A 595 -30.73 -1.03 3.32
C ARG A 595 -29.48 -0.85 4.18
N ILE A 596 -28.30 -0.85 3.56
CA ILE A 596 -27.04 -0.54 4.24
C ILE A 596 -27.13 0.87 4.83
N LEU A 597 -27.48 1.88 4.03
CA LEU A 597 -27.50 3.29 4.46
C LEU A 597 -28.46 3.59 5.62
N ARG A 598 -29.66 2.98 5.63
CA ARG A 598 -30.61 3.22 6.74
C ARG A 598 -30.36 2.34 7.97
N SER A 599 -29.46 1.37 7.89
CA SER A 599 -29.11 0.49 9.01
C SER A 599 -28.18 1.18 10.01
N PRO A 600 -27.97 0.63 11.22
CA PRO A 600 -27.00 1.18 12.16
C PRO A 600 -25.56 0.71 11.89
N TYR A 601 -25.33 -0.11 10.86
CA TYR A 601 -24.05 -0.78 10.67
C TYR A 601 -22.97 0.15 10.13
N ILE A 602 -21.78 0.03 10.72
CA ILE A 602 -20.64 0.89 10.45
C ILE A 602 -19.59 0.09 9.67
N LYS A 603 -19.19 0.59 8.50
CA LYS A 603 -18.18 -0.05 7.63
C LYS A 603 -16.82 -0.10 8.34
N GLN A 604 -16.40 1.02 8.91
CA GLN A 604 -15.09 1.24 9.53
C GLN A 604 -15.11 2.32 10.60
N ALA A 605 -14.02 2.45 11.38
CA ALA A 605 -13.91 3.46 12.42
C ALA A 605 -14.22 4.88 11.87
N ASP A 606 -15.16 5.57 12.52
CA ASP A 606 -15.59 6.93 12.17
C ASP A 606 -15.45 7.86 13.38
N VAL A 607 -16.36 7.78 14.35
CA VAL A 607 -16.17 8.45 15.66
C VAL A 607 -14.89 7.95 16.32
N LEU A 608 -14.67 6.64 16.29
CA LEU A 608 -13.46 6.01 16.80
C LEU A 608 -12.20 6.42 16.02
N GLN A 609 -12.30 6.80 14.75
CA GLN A 609 -11.16 7.38 14.01
C GLN A 609 -10.75 8.73 14.61
N GLY A 610 -11.73 9.56 14.99
CA GLY A 610 -11.48 10.84 15.67
C GLY A 610 -10.80 10.66 17.03
N PHE A 611 -11.27 9.69 17.81
CA PHE A 611 -10.64 9.36 19.09
C PHE A 611 -9.22 8.82 18.93
N TYR A 612 -8.89 8.17 17.82
CA TYR A 612 -7.54 7.71 17.54
C TYR A 612 -6.62 8.88 17.15
N PHE A 613 -7.04 9.77 16.24
CA PHE A 613 -6.23 10.93 15.83
C PHE A 613 -5.99 11.92 16.98
N PHE A 614 -7.01 12.14 17.81
CA PHE A 614 -7.01 13.14 18.87
C PHE A 614 -7.12 12.52 20.27
N GLU A 615 -6.45 11.38 20.48
CA GLU A 615 -6.54 10.61 21.72
C GLU A 615 -6.23 11.45 22.97
N ASP A 616 -5.31 12.42 22.88
CA ASP A 616 -4.93 13.31 23.96
C ASP A 616 -5.95 14.43 24.26
N HIS A 617 -6.97 14.59 23.42
CA HIS A 617 -8.06 15.54 23.64
C HIS A 617 -9.24 14.93 24.40
N PHE A 618 -9.28 13.60 24.57
CA PHE A 618 -10.36 12.89 25.23
C PHE A 618 -9.85 12.08 26.44
N SER A 619 -10.70 11.93 27.44
CA SER A 619 -10.41 11.04 28.57
C SER A 619 -10.52 9.57 28.15
N LYS A 620 -9.80 8.69 28.86
CA LYS A 620 -9.89 7.24 28.63
C LYS A 620 -11.31 6.73 28.89
N GLU A 621 -12.02 7.31 29.85
CA GLU A 621 -13.42 7.00 30.15
C GLU A 621 -14.35 7.40 28.99
N GLN A 622 -14.08 8.52 28.32
CA GLN A 622 -14.82 8.87 27.10
C GLN A 622 -14.53 7.88 25.99
N LEU A 623 -13.26 7.52 25.74
CA LEU A 623 -12.91 6.50 24.76
C LEU A 623 -13.66 5.19 25.03
N GLU A 624 -13.69 4.74 26.28
CA GLU A 624 -14.39 3.50 26.66
C GLU A 624 -15.87 3.55 26.31
N ARG A 625 -16.58 4.62 26.67
CA ARG A 625 -18.01 4.77 26.37
C ARG A 625 -18.29 4.78 24.86
N HIS A 626 -17.47 5.48 24.09
CA HIS A 626 -17.64 5.55 22.63
C HIS A 626 -17.31 4.21 21.97
N PHE A 627 -16.28 3.52 22.46
CA PHE A 627 -15.91 2.19 21.99
C PHE A 627 -17.03 1.19 22.25
N ASP A 628 -17.58 1.17 23.47
CA ASP A 628 -18.70 0.31 23.86
C ASP A 628 -19.98 0.56 23.06
N PHE A 629 -20.19 1.80 22.65
CA PHE A 629 -21.33 2.17 21.83
C PHE A 629 -21.15 1.76 20.38
N TYR A 630 -20.01 2.10 19.75
CA TYR A 630 -19.84 1.98 18.30
C TYR A 630 -19.30 0.63 17.82
N GLU A 631 -18.38 0.00 18.55
CA GLU A 631 -17.78 -1.27 18.10
C GLU A 631 -18.82 -2.37 17.84
N PRO A 632 -19.87 -2.54 18.67
CA PRO A 632 -20.90 -3.55 18.42
C PRO A 632 -21.72 -3.36 17.14
N PHE A 633 -21.68 -2.17 16.54
CA PHE A 633 -22.34 -1.86 15.26
C PHE A 633 -21.38 -1.93 14.06
N THR A 634 -20.06 -2.11 14.29
CA THR A 634 -19.05 -2.13 13.23
C THR A 634 -18.92 -3.51 12.57
N VAL A 635 -19.14 -3.59 11.26
CA VAL A 635 -19.00 -4.85 10.49
C VAL A 635 -17.56 -5.12 10.04
N HIS A 636 -16.72 -4.07 10.03
CA HIS A 636 -15.34 -4.08 9.54
C HIS A 636 -15.24 -4.58 8.10
N GLU A 637 -16.06 -4.03 7.20
CA GLU A 637 -16.08 -4.33 5.75
C GLU A 637 -15.12 -3.40 4.97
N SER A 638 -14.16 -2.83 5.68
CA SER A 638 -12.96 -2.16 5.16
C SER A 638 -11.75 -2.76 5.85
N SER A 639 -10.69 -3.00 5.10
CA SER A 639 -9.40 -3.50 5.62
C SER A 639 -8.75 -2.52 6.61
N LEU A 640 -9.09 -1.23 6.55
CA LEU A 640 -8.59 -0.19 7.45
C LEU A 640 -9.25 -0.24 8.84
N SER A 641 -10.39 -0.92 9.01
CA SER A 641 -11.18 -0.87 10.23
C SER A 641 -10.54 -1.58 11.45
N PRO A 642 -10.07 -2.84 11.35
CA PRO A 642 -9.67 -3.60 12.53
C PRO A 642 -8.47 -3.00 13.28
N CYS A 643 -7.54 -2.35 12.59
CA CYS A 643 -6.32 -1.83 13.23
C CYS A 643 -6.61 -0.73 14.27
N VAL A 644 -7.49 0.23 13.96
CA VAL A 644 -7.90 1.27 14.91
C VAL A 644 -8.60 0.67 16.12
N HIS A 645 -9.47 -0.31 15.90
CA HIS A 645 -10.17 -1.01 16.98
C HIS A 645 -9.19 -1.85 17.83
N SER A 646 -8.17 -2.45 17.22
CA SER A 646 -7.10 -3.15 17.93
C SER A 646 -6.33 -2.21 18.86
N ILE A 647 -5.94 -1.03 18.36
CA ILE A 647 -5.19 -0.03 19.12
C ILE A 647 -6.02 0.46 20.31
N GLN A 648 -7.28 0.81 20.09
CA GLN A 648 -8.15 1.33 21.15
C GLN A 648 -8.53 0.25 22.17
N ALA A 649 -8.82 -0.98 21.73
CA ALA A 649 -9.04 -2.11 22.64
C ALA A 649 -7.79 -2.36 23.51
N ALA A 650 -6.59 -2.26 22.93
CA ALA A 650 -5.34 -2.35 23.69
C ALA A 650 -5.24 -1.20 24.70
N THR A 651 -5.48 0.07 24.32
CA THR A 651 -5.51 1.22 25.24
C THR A 651 -6.47 0.99 26.42
N LEU A 652 -7.66 0.45 26.15
CA LEU A 652 -8.68 0.11 27.16
C LEU A 652 -8.35 -1.13 28.00
N GLY A 653 -7.30 -1.89 27.66
CA GLY A 653 -6.91 -3.11 28.38
C GLY A 653 -7.72 -4.36 28.00
N ARG A 654 -8.45 -4.32 26.88
CA ARG A 654 -9.28 -5.42 26.36
C ARG A 654 -8.46 -6.30 25.43
N MET A 655 -7.46 -6.98 26.00
CA MET A 655 -6.39 -7.64 25.23
C MET A 655 -6.86 -8.78 24.32
N GLU A 656 -7.88 -9.55 24.73
CA GLU A 656 -8.46 -10.60 23.89
C GLU A 656 -9.13 -10.01 22.63
N GLN A 657 -9.87 -8.92 22.80
CA GLN A 657 -10.51 -8.19 21.70
C GLN A 657 -9.46 -7.54 20.79
N ALA A 658 -8.43 -6.92 21.38
CA ALA A 658 -7.32 -6.33 20.64
C ALA A 658 -6.58 -7.39 19.79
N TYR A 659 -6.27 -8.57 20.37
CA TYR A 659 -5.64 -9.66 19.65
C TYR A 659 -6.51 -10.22 18.52
N THR A 660 -7.82 -10.32 18.73
CA THR A 660 -8.77 -10.74 17.68
C THR A 660 -8.77 -9.78 16.50
N PHE A 661 -8.77 -8.47 16.75
CA PHE A 661 -8.67 -7.46 15.70
C PHE A 661 -7.30 -7.49 15.00
N TYR A 662 -6.22 -7.67 15.77
CA TYR A 662 -4.88 -7.82 15.23
C TYR A 662 -4.78 -9.02 14.26
N LEU A 663 -5.32 -10.18 14.60
CA LEU A 663 -5.31 -11.35 13.71
C LEU A 663 -6.07 -11.06 12.41
N ARG A 664 -7.21 -10.37 12.51
CA ARG A 664 -8.00 -9.99 11.34
C ARG A 664 -7.27 -9.05 10.38
N THR A 665 -6.45 -8.10 10.89
CA THR A 665 -5.64 -7.22 10.02
C THR A 665 -4.36 -7.91 9.54
N SER A 666 -3.65 -8.63 10.40
CA SER A 666 -2.35 -9.26 10.08
C SER A 666 -2.46 -10.39 9.07
N ARG A 667 -3.59 -11.10 9.04
CA ARG A 667 -3.82 -12.23 8.14
C ARG A 667 -4.97 -11.99 7.17
N LEU A 668 -5.34 -10.73 6.95
CA LEU A 668 -6.46 -10.35 6.08
C LEU A 668 -6.35 -10.99 4.70
N ASP A 669 -5.20 -10.83 4.05
CA ASP A 669 -4.91 -11.39 2.74
C ASP A 669 -4.54 -12.88 2.81
N LEU A 670 -3.69 -13.26 3.77
CA LEU A 670 -3.20 -14.65 3.91
C LEU A 670 -4.31 -15.67 4.14
N ASP A 671 -5.37 -15.29 4.85
CA ASP A 671 -6.52 -16.15 5.12
C ASP A 671 -7.78 -15.75 4.30
N ASP A 672 -7.63 -14.77 3.40
CA ASP A 672 -8.67 -14.20 2.52
C ASP A 672 -9.98 -13.86 3.26
N TYR A 673 -9.88 -13.09 4.35
CA TYR A 673 -11.02 -12.75 5.22
C TYR A 673 -12.16 -12.04 4.47
N ASN A 674 -11.81 -11.23 3.46
CA ASN A 674 -12.77 -10.45 2.67
C ASN A 674 -13.24 -11.19 1.41
N LYS A 675 -12.59 -12.29 1.01
CA LYS A 675 -12.85 -13.00 -0.26
C LYS A 675 -12.60 -12.14 -1.50
N GLU A 676 -11.49 -11.43 -1.47
CA GLU A 676 -11.11 -10.46 -2.50
C GLU A 676 -9.60 -10.52 -2.83
N VAL A 677 -8.86 -11.49 -2.26
CA VAL A 677 -7.41 -11.56 -2.47
C VAL A 677 -7.05 -11.84 -3.93
N GLU A 678 -7.92 -12.50 -4.70
CA GLU A 678 -7.72 -12.71 -6.14
C GLU A 678 -7.57 -11.39 -6.94
N GLU A 679 -8.13 -10.30 -6.42
CA GLU A 679 -8.07 -8.95 -7.01
C GLU A 679 -6.80 -8.17 -6.60
N GLY A 680 -5.97 -8.72 -5.72
CA GLY A 680 -4.75 -8.12 -5.16
C GLY A 680 -4.79 -7.95 -3.63
N CYS A 681 -3.61 -7.85 -3.01
CA CYS A 681 -3.43 -7.68 -1.57
C CYS A 681 -3.81 -6.28 -1.08
N HIS A 682 -4.23 -6.11 0.18
CA HIS A 682 -4.66 -4.83 0.74
C HIS A 682 -3.49 -4.03 1.35
N ILE A 683 -2.57 -3.57 0.50
CA ILE A 683 -1.28 -2.96 0.85
C ILE A 683 -1.40 -1.82 1.87
N THR A 684 -2.32 -0.86 1.70
CA THR A 684 -2.41 0.27 2.64
C THR A 684 -2.83 -0.18 4.05
N SER A 685 -3.64 -1.24 4.15
CA SER A 685 -4.06 -1.80 5.44
C SER A 685 -2.94 -2.53 6.19
N MET A 686 -1.90 -2.96 5.48
CA MET A 686 -0.72 -3.62 6.08
C MET A 686 0.03 -2.68 7.03
N ALA A 687 -0.03 -1.36 6.79
CA ALA A 687 0.50 -0.37 7.73
C ALA A 687 -0.28 -0.38 9.05
N GLY A 688 -1.59 -0.59 9.00
CA GLY A 688 -2.45 -0.76 10.18
C GLY A 688 -2.06 -1.96 11.06
N THR A 689 -1.54 -3.04 10.46
CA THR A 689 -1.01 -4.17 11.24
C THR A 689 0.22 -3.78 12.05
N TRP A 690 1.14 -3.03 11.45
CA TRP A 690 2.31 -2.50 12.17
C TRP A 690 1.88 -1.54 13.29
N MET A 691 0.93 -0.64 13.02
CA MET A 691 0.39 0.30 14.01
C MET A 691 -0.25 -0.44 15.19
N SER A 692 -0.97 -1.55 14.94
CA SER A 692 -1.59 -2.37 15.99
C SER A 692 -0.58 -2.92 17.00
N ILE A 693 0.65 -3.24 16.54
CA ILE A 693 1.72 -3.69 17.45
C ILE A 693 2.39 -2.50 18.12
N VAL A 694 2.80 -1.49 17.36
CA VAL A 694 3.64 -0.40 17.90
C VAL A 694 2.83 0.58 18.75
N GLU A 695 1.70 1.05 18.24
CA GLU A 695 0.82 2.00 18.91
C GLU A 695 -0.24 1.29 19.78
N GLY A 696 -0.66 0.08 19.42
CA GLY A 696 -1.59 -0.71 20.22
C GLY A 696 -0.90 -1.43 21.38
N PHE A 697 -0.23 -2.55 21.09
CA PHE A 697 0.40 -3.38 22.12
C PHE A 697 1.60 -2.69 22.78
N GLY A 698 2.49 -2.05 22.03
CA GLY A 698 3.60 -1.25 22.56
C GLY A 698 3.16 0.04 23.26
N GLY A 699 1.94 0.50 23.00
CA GLY A 699 1.40 1.73 23.57
C GLY A 699 2.21 2.98 23.20
N LEU A 700 2.93 2.97 22.07
CA LEU A 700 3.79 4.08 21.65
C LEU A 700 2.96 5.36 21.42
N ARG A 701 3.33 6.45 22.09
CA ARG A 701 2.82 7.82 21.82
C ARG A 701 3.97 8.82 21.85
N VAL A 702 3.85 9.88 21.05
CA VAL A 702 4.74 11.05 21.16
C VAL A 702 3.99 12.16 21.88
N LYS A 703 4.45 12.53 23.08
CA LYS A 703 3.86 13.61 23.91
C LYS A 703 4.98 14.54 24.38
N ASN A 704 4.78 15.84 24.26
CA ASN A 704 5.76 16.86 24.66
C ASN A 704 7.19 16.55 24.16
N ASP A 705 7.33 16.22 22.87
CA ASP A 705 8.60 15.85 22.22
C ASP A 705 9.31 14.60 22.78
N THR A 706 8.63 13.79 23.59
CA THR A 706 9.17 12.57 24.21
C THR A 706 8.34 11.33 23.86
N LEU A 707 9.00 10.17 23.89
CA LEU A 707 8.36 8.88 23.65
C LEU A 707 7.72 8.34 24.92
N HIS A 708 6.47 7.93 24.81
CA HIS A 708 5.70 7.28 25.86
C HIS A 708 5.32 5.87 25.43
N PHE A 709 5.39 4.92 26.36
CA PHE A 709 5.04 3.53 26.17
C PHE A 709 4.12 3.07 27.30
N GLU A 710 3.08 2.32 26.94
CA GLU A 710 2.23 1.55 27.86
C GLU A 710 2.16 0.10 27.36
N PRO A 711 3.27 -0.68 27.48
CA PRO A 711 3.37 -1.99 26.86
C PRO A 711 2.37 -2.98 27.44
N LYS A 712 1.74 -3.77 26.55
CA LYS A 712 0.82 -4.84 26.86
C LYS A 712 1.10 -6.01 25.94
N ILE A 713 0.91 -7.22 26.46
CA ILE A 713 1.16 -8.45 25.71
C ILE A 713 -0.09 -9.32 25.74
N PRO A 714 -0.56 -9.84 24.58
CA PRO A 714 -1.63 -10.82 24.53
C PRO A 714 -1.15 -12.18 25.06
N GLU A 715 -2.05 -12.99 25.62
CA GLU A 715 -1.72 -14.28 26.25
C GLU A 715 -1.08 -15.29 25.29
N GLN A 716 -1.32 -15.12 23.99
CA GLN A 716 -0.80 -15.97 22.92
C GLN A 716 0.70 -15.74 22.65
N TRP A 717 1.27 -14.62 23.11
CA TRP A 717 2.65 -14.25 22.83
C TRP A 717 3.52 -14.41 24.08
N GLN A 718 4.69 -15.01 23.91
CA GLN A 718 5.73 -15.08 24.94
C GLN A 718 6.53 -13.78 25.02
N GLY A 719 6.69 -13.11 23.87
CA GLY A 719 7.34 -11.82 23.76
C GLY A 719 7.16 -11.22 22.37
N TYR A 720 7.40 -9.93 22.25
CA TYR A 720 7.52 -9.27 20.96
C TYR A 720 8.56 -8.15 21.01
N SER A 721 9.14 -7.81 19.87
CA SER A 721 10.04 -6.68 19.77
C SER A 721 9.80 -5.87 18.50
N PHE A 722 10.03 -4.57 18.57
CA PHE A 722 10.00 -3.68 17.41
C PHE A 722 11.07 -2.59 17.55
N LYS A 723 11.45 -2.00 16.42
CA LYS A 723 12.35 -0.83 16.36
C LYS A 723 11.60 0.39 15.85
N ILE A 724 12.02 1.55 16.33
CA ILE A 724 11.60 2.86 15.81
C ILE A 724 12.81 3.78 15.68
N ASN A 725 12.87 4.50 14.56
CA ASN A 725 13.80 5.61 14.36
C ASN A 725 13.14 6.91 14.85
N PHE A 726 13.48 7.34 16.06
CA PHE A 726 13.00 8.61 16.59
C PHE A 726 14.14 9.63 16.58
N ARG A 727 14.06 10.60 15.66
CA ARG A 727 15.01 11.71 15.53
C ARG A 727 16.47 11.24 15.35
N ASN A 728 16.67 10.27 14.45
CA ASN A 728 17.95 9.62 14.14
C ASN A 728 18.54 8.77 15.29
N GLN A 729 17.69 8.34 16.23
CA GLN A 729 18.05 7.39 17.26
C GLN A 729 17.16 6.16 17.13
N ILE A 730 17.77 4.99 17.00
CA ILE A 730 17.05 3.74 16.80
C ILE A 730 16.83 3.12 18.17
N LEU A 731 15.59 3.19 18.64
CA LEU A 731 15.15 2.56 19.88
C LEU A 731 14.53 1.21 19.55
N GLN A 732 15.09 0.14 20.09
CA GLN A 732 14.47 -1.17 20.09
C GLN A 732 13.76 -1.41 21.41
N VAL A 733 12.51 -1.87 21.33
CA VAL A 733 11.66 -2.19 22.46
C VAL A 733 11.40 -3.69 22.43
N PHE A 734 11.62 -4.35 23.57
CA PHE A 734 11.27 -5.76 23.79
C PHE A 734 10.28 -5.85 24.92
N VAL A 735 9.24 -6.64 24.76
CA VAL A 735 8.17 -6.79 25.74
C VAL A 735 7.92 -8.27 25.95
N ASN A 736 7.87 -8.70 27.21
CA ASN A 736 7.36 -10.00 27.59
C ASN A 736 6.41 -9.86 28.80
N ALA A 737 5.88 -10.97 29.32
CA ALA A 737 4.93 -10.94 30.43
C ALA A 737 5.48 -10.36 31.76
N SER A 738 6.80 -10.28 31.93
CA SER A 738 7.46 -9.88 33.18
C SER A 738 8.16 -8.53 33.14
N GLU A 739 8.66 -8.10 31.99
CA GLU A 739 9.55 -6.95 31.87
C GLU A 739 9.44 -6.29 30.49
N THR A 740 9.74 -4.99 30.43
CA THR A 740 9.99 -4.28 29.16
C THR A 740 11.45 -3.88 29.10
N LYS A 741 12.11 -4.14 27.96
CA LYS A 741 13.51 -3.77 27.74
C LYS A 741 13.65 -2.79 26.60
N PHE A 742 14.64 -1.92 26.74
CA PHE A 742 15.01 -0.93 25.74
C PHE A 742 16.49 -1.04 25.43
N THR A 743 16.83 -0.98 24.15
CA THR A 743 18.20 -0.74 23.67
C THR A 743 18.20 0.42 22.70
N LEU A 744 19.21 1.26 22.80
CA LEU A 744 19.37 2.44 21.96
C LEU A 744 20.62 2.30 21.09
N GLU A 745 20.43 2.31 19.78
CA GLU A 745 21.51 2.53 18.82
C GLU A 745 21.51 4.02 18.46
N GLY A 746 22.56 4.73 18.86
CA GLY A 746 22.64 6.19 18.73
C GLY A 746 23.88 6.77 19.40
N THR A 747 23.97 8.09 19.42
CA THR A 747 25.11 8.83 20.00
C THR A 747 24.77 9.60 21.28
N GLN A 748 23.48 9.72 21.62
CA GLN A 748 22.98 10.50 22.75
C GLN A 748 22.05 9.63 23.59
N GLU A 749 21.89 9.99 24.85
CA GLU A 749 20.88 9.40 25.73
C GLU A 749 19.48 9.83 25.30
N LEU A 750 18.50 8.94 25.51
CA LEU A 750 17.09 9.20 25.22
C LEU A 750 16.26 8.97 26.47
N THR A 751 15.51 9.97 26.90
CA THR A 751 14.50 9.80 27.96
C THR A 751 13.19 9.33 27.35
N VAL A 752 12.71 8.17 27.79
CA VAL A 752 11.40 7.63 27.44
C VAL A 752 10.52 7.54 28.69
N TYR A 753 9.21 7.52 28.53
CA TYR A 753 8.27 7.33 29.62
C TYR A 753 7.59 5.98 29.50
N VAL A 754 7.69 5.15 30.54
CA VAL A 754 7.07 3.82 30.58
C VAL A 754 6.07 3.80 31.71
N ASN A 755 4.78 3.61 31.39
CA ASN A 755 3.68 3.68 32.36
C ASN A 755 3.74 4.95 33.23
N GLY A 756 4.05 6.09 32.60
CA GLY A 756 4.16 7.40 33.24
C GLY A 756 5.46 7.68 34.00
N LYS A 757 6.41 6.75 34.05
CA LYS A 757 7.71 6.95 34.71
C LYS A 757 8.82 7.23 33.71
N ALA A 758 9.63 8.26 33.95
CA ALA A 758 10.79 8.57 33.13
C ALA A 758 11.87 7.49 33.27
N VAL A 759 12.42 7.05 32.15
CA VAL A 759 13.46 6.02 32.02
C VAL A 759 14.52 6.58 31.07
N LEU A 760 15.75 6.66 31.54
CA LEU A 760 16.89 7.07 30.72
C LEU A 760 17.47 5.85 30.01
N VAL A 761 17.55 5.90 28.68
CA VAL A 761 18.15 4.86 27.86
C VAL A 761 19.46 5.38 27.29
N GLU A 762 20.57 4.81 27.75
CA GLU A 762 21.91 5.14 27.25
C GLU A 762 22.26 4.27 26.03
N PRO A 763 23.02 4.80 25.04
CA PRO A 763 23.47 4.03 23.90
C PRO A 763 24.20 2.74 24.31
N ASN A 764 23.94 1.66 23.58
CA ASN A 764 24.57 0.34 23.77
C ASN A 764 24.36 -0.28 25.17
N THR A 765 23.38 0.22 25.94
CA THR A 765 23.02 -0.32 27.25
C THR A 765 21.62 -0.91 27.19
N LEU A 766 21.45 -2.08 27.80
CA LEU A 766 20.14 -2.72 27.96
C LEU A 766 19.48 -2.18 29.22
N VAL A 767 18.38 -1.45 29.07
CA VAL A 767 17.58 -0.95 30.20
C VAL A 767 16.35 -1.84 30.36
N THR A 768 16.08 -2.29 31.59
CA THR A 768 14.94 -3.15 31.93
C THR A 768 14.03 -2.42 32.92
N VAL A 769 12.73 -2.42 32.64
CA VAL A 769 11.67 -1.73 33.42
C VAL A 769 10.65 -2.73 33.95
#